data_AF-A0A6L7NKK7-F1
#
_entry.id   AF-A0A6L7NKK7-F1
#
_cell.length_a   1.000
_cell.length_b   1.000
_cell.length_c   1.000
_cell.angle_alpha   90.00
_cell.angle_beta   90.00
_cell.angle_gamma   90.00
#
_symmetry.space_group_name_H-M   'P 1'
#
loop_
_entity.id
_entity.type
_entity.pdbx_description
1 polymer ?
#
loop_
_entity_poly.entity_id
_entity_poly.type
_entity_poly.pdbx_seq_one_letter_code
_entity_poly.pdbx_strand_id
1 'polypeptide(L)'
;MRYIERRGPYTSAPAPIRGHSSLPGSRHGCSPLVRIAALALAAVALCAALAASPAVASEEPAEASRVATITTVLHSGWNMVGWVGPETPASDLFNEIPALSGVVAWDSEAGGYRHRARPIVHLLDPLTLTPGRGLWLYLDGEAPFEWMREASEDSVLLELQTGRNLIAWAGRDGTPIEEAVERFGERLVRAWRWDADASRYRLYHPHAATNSLTELNHGDAILVELTEDVRWWQSGTAPPPVVFLGEVGDERQSEIRESVDGARAVFAERWGVEVAPTIYVGDPESIAPTYRRISGQEPPGACGVQAGYVIFVFCFNEDIVAHEYFHTLQYDLSAGGYADAPAWIVEGSAVYAALVHVGVSDPATSIRSALDERADIEVPLIRRHTLPSLDKITEFADFWALPSNLGYTLGFLAVDRLVQRAGEQSMLDFFAALPGARRWQEAFESAFGLTADDFYGEFEAYRAMIAPPLPHLTDERDAPVLIFVGDIPVATRNELRDELDSVRAFFRDRLGVASGDYTLYVGADARSLDDVYSQTFASESYPSSSCSVSAPGSVLLISLRCTHDLAEWHGRSVVRNLTAEDLPDPPAGYSWRGAMWLREGSVAYASALYRAETGSKELHRIRSGQVDLAMRTRQPLSSMATLDGFSDGFPEAQGLGFLAVEWLADRAGETAIFDYYRLLPGSKSWEDAFEAAFGIAVDDFYEEFEAYRARVAPPDEDADSS
;
A
#
# COMPACT_ATOMS: atom_id res chain seq x y z
N MET A 1 19.94 15.36 42.79
CA MET A 1 21.14 16.22 42.63
C MET A 1 22.08 15.47 41.68
N ARG A 2 22.48 16.12 40.57
CA ARG A 2 23.09 15.56 39.33
C ARG A 2 22.06 14.89 38.39
N TYR A 3 22.02 15.12 37.07
CA TYR A 3 22.67 16.07 36.16
C TYR A 3 21.73 16.09 34.92
N ILE A 4 21.23 17.25 34.51
CA ILE A 4 20.41 17.41 33.29
C ILE A 4 21.29 18.09 32.26
N GLU A 5 21.66 17.39 31.19
CA GLU A 5 22.31 17.99 30.03
C GLU A 5 21.26 18.52 29.07
N ARG A 6 21.34 19.84 28.84
CA ARG A 6 20.59 20.58 27.84
C ARG A 6 21.15 20.26 26.45
N ARG A 7 20.34 19.72 25.55
CA ARG A 7 20.60 19.79 24.11
C ARG A 7 20.11 21.14 23.58
N GLY A 8 20.98 21.85 22.86
CA GLY A 8 20.70 23.12 22.21
C GLY A 8 19.89 22.96 20.91
N PRO A 9 19.37 24.06 20.35
CA PRO A 9 18.53 24.02 19.16
C PRO A 9 19.35 23.80 17.89
N TYR A 10 18.94 22.80 17.10
CA TYR A 10 19.39 22.63 15.72
C TYR A 10 18.69 23.67 14.84
N THR A 11 19.48 24.54 14.22
CA THR A 11 19.05 25.36 13.07
C THR A 11 19.57 24.66 11.81
N SER A 12 18.70 23.96 11.08
CA SER A 12 18.96 23.51 9.72
C SER A 12 18.34 24.52 8.74
N ALA A 13 19.20 25.15 7.93
CA ALA A 13 18.78 25.88 6.74
C ALA A 13 18.56 24.87 5.59
N PRO A 14 17.56 25.07 4.71
CA PRO A 14 17.34 24.20 3.56
C PRO A 14 18.36 24.46 2.45
N ALA A 15 18.86 23.38 1.84
CA ALA A 15 19.70 23.40 0.65
C ALA A 15 18.87 23.70 -0.62
N PRO A 16 19.47 24.29 -1.68
CA PRO A 16 18.74 24.73 -2.86
C PRO A 16 18.39 23.56 -3.80
N ILE A 17 17.13 23.53 -4.23
CA ILE A 17 16.60 22.63 -5.26
C ILE A 17 17.24 23.01 -6.61
N ARG A 18 17.91 22.06 -7.28
CA ARG A 18 18.41 22.23 -8.66
C ARG A 18 17.31 21.91 -9.66
N GLY A 19 17.12 22.82 -10.62
CA GLY A 19 16.06 22.76 -11.62
C GLY A 19 16.18 21.58 -12.60
N HIS A 20 15.03 20.99 -12.90
CA HIS A 20 14.85 20.03 -13.98
C HIS A 20 14.60 20.74 -15.30
N SER A 21 15.36 20.35 -16.33
CA SER A 21 15.20 20.76 -17.72
C SER A 21 14.06 19.99 -18.38
N SER A 22 13.09 20.73 -18.93
CA SER A 22 11.98 20.24 -19.75
C SER A 22 12.43 19.70 -21.11
N LEU A 23 11.95 18.51 -21.49
CA LEU A 23 12.00 17.96 -22.85
C LEU A 23 10.60 17.97 -23.50
N PRO A 24 10.50 18.00 -24.86
CA PRO A 24 9.31 18.43 -25.57
C PRO A 24 8.29 17.31 -25.82
N GLY A 25 7.01 17.69 -25.79
CA GLY A 25 5.86 16.80 -25.91
C GLY A 25 5.58 16.26 -27.31
N SER A 26 5.00 15.05 -27.33
CA SER A 26 4.32 14.47 -28.48
C SER A 26 2.81 14.39 -28.20
N ARG A 27 2.01 14.94 -29.12
CA ARG A 27 0.54 14.95 -29.05
C ARG A 27 -0.02 13.78 -29.86
N HIS A 28 -0.74 12.86 -29.23
CA HIS A 28 -1.75 12.05 -29.90
C HIS A 28 -3.03 11.97 -29.05
N GLY A 29 -4.08 12.65 -29.51
CA GLY A 29 -5.38 12.67 -28.86
C GLY A 29 -6.21 11.45 -29.25
N CYS A 30 -6.62 10.67 -28.25
CA CYS A 30 -7.66 9.64 -28.38
C CYS A 30 -8.88 10.06 -27.55
N SER A 31 -10.07 9.86 -28.13
CA SER A 31 -11.37 10.32 -27.61
C SER A 31 -11.73 9.71 -26.23
N PRO A 32 -12.34 10.48 -25.31
CA PRO A 32 -12.71 10.04 -23.96
C PRO A 32 -13.79 8.93 -23.93
N LEU A 33 -14.63 8.82 -24.96
CA LEU A 33 -15.61 7.71 -25.06
C LEU A 33 -14.94 6.35 -25.31
N VAL A 34 -13.72 6.33 -25.86
CA VAL A 34 -12.94 5.10 -26.03
C VAL A 34 -12.30 4.69 -24.69
N ARG A 35 -12.01 5.64 -23.79
CA ARG A 35 -11.35 5.36 -22.50
C ARG A 35 -12.31 4.78 -21.45
N ILE A 36 -13.55 5.27 -21.35
CA ILE A 36 -14.55 4.71 -20.41
C ILE A 36 -15.00 3.33 -20.89
N ALA A 37 -15.19 3.16 -22.19
CA ALA A 37 -15.44 1.84 -22.77
C ALA A 37 -14.24 0.90 -22.58
N ALA A 38 -12.99 1.38 -22.67
CA ALA A 38 -11.79 0.59 -22.44
C ALA A 38 -11.57 0.23 -20.96
N LEU A 39 -11.91 1.09 -19.99
CA LEU A 39 -11.81 0.78 -18.56
C LEU A 39 -12.88 -0.22 -18.10
N ALA A 40 -14.13 -0.07 -18.57
CA ALA A 40 -15.19 -1.04 -18.32
C ALA A 40 -14.93 -2.37 -19.06
N LEU A 41 -14.40 -2.34 -20.30
CA LEU A 41 -13.94 -3.56 -20.96
C LEU A 41 -12.69 -4.14 -20.31
N ALA A 42 -11.78 -3.34 -19.74
CA ALA A 42 -10.60 -3.84 -19.05
C ALA A 42 -10.98 -4.54 -17.74
N ALA A 43 -11.91 -3.98 -16.95
CA ALA A 43 -12.40 -4.64 -15.72
C ALA A 43 -13.18 -5.93 -16.02
N VAL A 44 -14.03 -5.94 -17.05
CA VAL A 44 -14.78 -7.13 -17.48
C VAL A 44 -13.86 -8.15 -18.18
N ALA A 45 -12.84 -7.72 -18.92
CA ALA A 45 -11.83 -8.61 -19.52
C ALA A 45 -10.82 -9.14 -18.49
N LEU A 46 -10.53 -8.39 -17.43
CA LEU A 46 -9.70 -8.83 -16.30
C LEU A 46 -10.41 -9.99 -15.56
N CYS A 47 -11.71 -9.86 -15.30
CA CYS A 47 -12.52 -10.93 -14.71
C CYS A 47 -12.73 -12.12 -15.67
N ALA A 48 -12.93 -11.87 -16.97
CA ALA A 48 -13.14 -12.95 -17.95
C ALA A 48 -11.84 -13.68 -18.34
N ALA A 49 -10.66 -13.05 -18.24
CA ALA A 49 -9.37 -13.66 -18.54
C ALA A 49 -8.77 -14.41 -17.34
N LEU A 50 -9.08 -14.02 -16.10
CA LEU A 50 -8.79 -14.84 -14.92
C LEU A 50 -9.60 -16.15 -14.92
N ALA A 51 -10.82 -16.14 -15.48
CA ALA A 51 -11.66 -17.34 -15.64
C ALA A 51 -11.38 -18.14 -16.93
N ALA A 52 -10.72 -17.54 -17.92
CA ALA A 52 -10.35 -18.20 -19.16
C ALA A 52 -8.85 -18.47 -19.17
N SER A 53 -8.44 -19.53 -18.48
CA SER A 53 -7.13 -20.14 -18.74
C SER A 53 -7.01 -20.34 -20.25
N PRO A 54 -5.96 -19.85 -20.93
CA PRO A 54 -5.72 -20.24 -22.31
C PRO A 54 -5.75 -21.76 -22.35
N ALA A 55 -6.46 -22.34 -23.33
CA ALA A 55 -6.43 -23.78 -23.55
C ALA A 55 -4.96 -24.18 -23.63
N VAL A 56 -4.45 -24.74 -22.52
CA VAL A 56 -3.08 -25.19 -22.38
C VAL A 56 -2.92 -26.18 -23.53
N ALA A 57 -2.06 -25.82 -24.49
CA ALA A 57 -1.70 -26.71 -25.57
C ALA A 57 -1.35 -28.04 -24.91
N SER A 58 -2.13 -29.08 -25.22
CA SER A 58 -2.09 -30.40 -24.58
C SER A 58 -0.68 -30.71 -24.08
N GLU A 59 -0.47 -30.58 -22.77
CA GLU A 59 0.80 -30.92 -22.16
C GLU A 59 1.15 -32.31 -22.63
N GLU A 60 2.30 -32.47 -23.30
CA GLU A 60 2.92 -33.78 -23.38
C GLU A 60 2.89 -34.35 -21.95
N PRO A 61 2.43 -35.60 -21.77
CA PRO A 61 2.15 -36.15 -20.44
C PRO A 61 3.33 -35.83 -19.54
N ALA A 62 3.09 -34.98 -18.53
CA ALA A 62 4.11 -34.42 -17.65
C ALA A 62 5.14 -35.51 -17.37
N GLU A 63 6.34 -35.33 -17.92
CA GLU A 63 7.41 -36.32 -17.85
C GLU A 63 7.54 -36.66 -16.37
N ALA A 64 7.12 -37.87 -15.97
CA ALA A 64 6.88 -38.23 -14.58
C ALA A 64 8.04 -37.71 -13.74
N SER A 65 7.75 -36.72 -12.87
CA SER A 65 8.77 -35.91 -12.21
C SER A 65 9.85 -36.84 -11.69
N ARG A 66 11.06 -36.73 -12.26
CA ARG A 66 12.15 -37.61 -11.88
C ARG A 66 12.46 -37.26 -10.44
N VAL A 67 12.09 -38.16 -9.54
CA VAL A 67 12.45 -38.10 -8.13
C VAL A 67 13.95 -37.84 -8.05
N ALA A 68 14.34 -36.68 -7.51
CA ALA A 68 15.74 -36.34 -7.38
C ALA A 68 16.41 -37.36 -6.46
N THR A 69 17.64 -37.75 -6.79
CA THR A 69 18.40 -38.71 -6.00
C THR A 69 19.78 -38.16 -5.70
N ILE A 70 20.24 -38.36 -4.47
CA ILE A 70 21.62 -38.07 -4.07
C ILE A 70 22.37 -39.35 -3.79
N THR A 71 23.65 -39.37 -4.15
CA THR A 71 24.56 -40.48 -3.84
C THR A 71 25.56 -40.01 -2.80
N THR A 72 25.62 -40.70 -1.67
CA THR A 72 26.59 -40.46 -0.60
C THR A 72 27.48 -41.67 -0.43
N VAL A 73 28.80 -41.47 -0.44
CA VAL A 73 29.76 -42.52 -0.11
C VAL A 73 29.88 -42.60 1.41
N LEU A 74 29.57 -43.77 1.96
CA LEU A 74 29.70 -44.06 3.39
C LEU A 74 30.96 -44.87 3.63
N HIS A 75 31.78 -44.45 4.60
CA HIS A 75 33.03 -45.11 4.96
C HIS A 75 32.85 -46.01 6.17
N SER A 76 33.80 -46.91 6.41
CA SER A 76 33.85 -47.70 7.65
C SER A 76 33.84 -46.79 8.88
N GLY A 77 33.05 -47.14 9.90
CA GLY A 77 32.90 -46.34 11.12
C GLY A 77 31.83 -45.25 11.00
N TRP A 78 32.07 -44.10 11.64
CA TRP A 78 31.08 -43.02 11.76
C TRP A 78 31.04 -42.12 10.51
N ASN A 79 29.83 -41.91 10.01
CA ASN A 79 29.51 -41.00 8.90
C ASN A 79 28.45 -40.01 9.39
N MET A 80 28.55 -38.74 8.97
CA MET A 80 27.55 -37.72 9.27
C MET A 80 26.79 -37.42 7.98
N VAL A 81 25.47 -37.60 7.96
CA VAL A 81 24.65 -37.53 6.75
C VAL A 81 23.36 -36.77 7.00
N GLY A 82 22.98 -35.89 6.07
CA GLY A 82 21.71 -35.16 6.10
C GLY A 82 20.59 -35.97 5.46
N TRP A 83 19.45 -36.04 6.15
CA TRP A 83 18.21 -36.57 5.59
C TRP A 83 17.41 -35.45 4.91
N VAL A 84 17.33 -35.53 3.59
CA VAL A 84 16.57 -34.62 2.71
C VAL A 84 15.49 -35.36 1.91
N GLY A 85 15.33 -36.66 2.15
CA GLY A 85 14.27 -37.46 1.54
C GLY A 85 12.93 -37.32 2.28
N PRO A 86 11.87 -37.99 1.80
CA PRO A 86 10.56 -37.99 2.44
C PRO A 86 10.60 -38.56 3.87
N GLU A 87 9.49 -38.42 4.60
CA GLU A 87 9.38 -39.00 5.93
C GLU A 87 9.51 -40.54 5.88
N THR A 88 10.56 -41.09 6.50
CA THR A 88 10.92 -42.51 6.38
C THR A 88 11.28 -43.12 7.74
N PRO A 89 10.75 -44.30 8.12
CA PRO A 89 11.20 -45.03 9.29
C PRO A 89 12.69 -45.37 9.22
N ALA A 90 13.47 -45.10 10.28
CA ALA A 90 14.90 -45.43 10.30
C ALA A 90 15.20 -46.93 10.19
N SER A 91 14.19 -47.80 10.35
CA SER A 91 14.31 -49.24 10.07
C SER A 91 14.66 -49.52 8.62
N ASP A 92 14.21 -48.66 7.71
CA ASP A 92 14.30 -48.90 6.27
C ASP A 92 15.73 -48.66 5.79
N LEU A 93 16.46 -47.74 6.45
CA LEU A 93 17.91 -47.56 6.27
C LEU A 93 18.70 -48.85 6.50
N PHE A 94 18.31 -49.67 7.48
CA PHE A 94 19.03 -50.93 7.76
C PHE A 94 18.78 -51.99 6.67
N ASN A 95 17.69 -51.86 5.91
CA ASN A 95 17.40 -52.72 4.77
C ASN A 95 18.18 -52.24 3.53
N GLU A 96 18.25 -50.92 3.34
CA GLU A 96 18.97 -50.29 2.22
C GLU A 96 20.49 -50.38 2.34
N ILE A 97 21.02 -50.32 3.56
CA ILE A 97 22.46 -50.30 3.83
C ILE A 97 22.83 -51.55 4.65
N PRO A 98 23.18 -52.67 3.99
CA PRO A 98 23.46 -53.93 4.68
C PRO A 98 24.59 -53.87 5.71
N ALA A 99 25.53 -52.93 5.58
CA ALA A 99 26.65 -52.73 6.50
C ALA A 99 26.31 -51.84 7.72
N LEU A 100 25.14 -51.20 7.74
CA LEU A 100 24.74 -50.27 8.80
C LEU A 100 24.44 -51.04 10.09
N SER A 101 25.12 -50.68 11.18
CA SER A 101 24.91 -51.30 12.49
C SER A 101 24.35 -50.34 13.54
N GLY A 102 24.51 -49.03 13.33
CA GLY A 102 23.95 -47.97 14.18
C GLY A 102 23.48 -46.74 13.41
N VAL A 103 22.38 -46.16 13.87
CA VAL A 103 21.83 -44.87 13.43
C VAL A 103 21.60 -44.01 14.65
N VAL A 104 22.11 -42.78 14.63
CA VAL A 104 21.88 -41.79 15.68
C VAL A 104 21.34 -40.53 15.02
N ALA A 105 20.15 -40.13 15.41
CA ALA A 105 19.53 -38.91 14.90
C ALA A 105 19.52 -37.83 15.97
N TRP A 106 19.71 -36.58 15.56
CA TRP A 106 19.51 -35.46 16.45
C TRP A 106 18.03 -35.16 16.64
N ASP A 107 17.67 -34.90 17.88
CA ASP A 107 16.35 -34.45 18.29
C ASP A 107 16.52 -33.04 18.86
N SER A 108 16.08 -32.05 18.08
CA SER A 108 16.17 -30.64 18.46
C SER A 108 15.32 -30.34 19.69
N GLU A 109 14.12 -30.91 19.79
CA GLU A 109 13.21 -30.70 20.92
C GLU A 109 13.80 -31.26 22.23
N ALA A 110 14.45 -32.41 22.17
CA ALA A 110 15.13 -32.99 23.33
C ALA A 110 16.56 -32.44 23.57
N GLY A 111 17.10 -31.63 22.67
CA GLY A 111 18.47 -31.11 22.73
C GLY A 111 19.53 -32.21 22.78
N GLY A 112 19.30 -33.35 22.11
CA GLY A 112 20.14 -34.53 22.26
C GLY A 112 20.01 -35.57 21.15
N TYR A 113 20.78 -36.66 21.30
CA TYR A 113 20.82 -37.74 20.33
C TYR A 113 19.87 -38.88 20.69
N ARG A 114 19.06 -39.34 19.72
CA ARG A 114 18.31 -40.60 19.79
C ARG A 114 19.04 -41.68 19.00
N HIS A 115 19.24 -42.86 19.62
CA HIS A 115 20.06 -43.92 19.06
C HIS A 115 19.24 -45.18 18.72
N ARG A 116 19.55 -45.81 17.59
CA ARG A 116 19.01 -47.10 17.16
C ARG A 116 20.13 -48.00 16.62
N ALA A 117 20.18 -49.26 17.06
CA ALA A 117 21.16 -50.23 16.57
C ALA A 117 20.51 -51.57 16.18
N ARG A 118 21.14 -52.26 15.24
CA ARG A 118 20.61 -53.46 14.56
C ARG A 118 20.21 -54.65 15.46
N PRO A 119 20.86 -54.95 16.60
CA PRO A 119 20.41 -56.07 17.44
C PRO A 119 19.17 -55.75 18.30
N ILE A 120 18.66 -54.52 18.31
CA ILE A 120 17.61 -54.05 19.25
C ILE A 120 16.40 -53.41 18.52
N VAL A 121 16.28 -53.58 17.20
CA VAL A 121 15.33 -52.84 16.34
C VAL A 121 13.85 -52.97 16.77
N HIS A 122 13.49 -54.03 17.50
CA HIS A 122 12.11 -54.31 17.96
C HIS A 122 11.74 -53.78 19.36
N LEU A 123 12.68 -53.21 20.13
CA LEU A 123 12.46 -52.85 21.55
C LEU A 123 12.51 -51.34 21.86
N LEU A 124 12.78 -50.48 20.87
CA LEU A 124 12.92 -49.04 21.07
C LEU A 124 11.85 -48.27 20.30
N ASP A 125 11.56 -47.05 20.76
CA ASP A 125 10.63 -46.13 20.09
C ASP A 125 10.93 -45.99 18.59
N PRO A 126 9.88 -45.90 17.74
CA PRO A 126 10.07 -45.72 16.31
C PRO A 126 10.78 -44.39 16.05
N LEU A 127 12.04 -44.47 15.62
CA LEU A 127 12.76 -43.32 15.06
C LEU A 127 12.31 -43.14 13.60
N THR A 128 11.58 -42.06 13.34
CA THR A 128 11.23 -41.60 12.00
C THR A 128 12.23 -40.52 11.56
N LEU A 129 12.65 -40.55 10.30
CA LEU A 129 13.50 -39.54 9.68
C LEU A 129 12.59 -38.54 8.98
N THR A 130 12.78 -37.26 9.25
CA THR A 130 12.04 -36.17 8.61
C THR A 130 13.03 -35.32 7.79
N PRO A 131 12.61 -34.70 6.68
CA PRO A 131 13.44 -33.75 5.94
C PRO A 131 14.10 -32.74 6.88
N GLY A 132 15.36 -32.40 6.63
CA GLY A 132 16.12 -31.47 7.46
C GLY A 132 16.87 -32.08 8.65
N ARG A 133 16.67 -33.37 8.94
CA ARG A 133 17.28 -34.04 10.10
C ARG A 133 18.71 -34.51 9.79
N GLY A 134 19.67 -34.17 10.65
CA GLY A 134 21.02 -34.68 10.54
C GLY A 134 21.22 -35.99 11.31
N LEU A 135 22.02 -36.89 10.74
CA LEU A 135 22.22 -38.27 11.20
C LEU A 135 23.71 -38.58 11.39
N TRP A 136 23.99 -39.46 12.34
CA TRP A 136 25.23 -40.23 12.41
C TRP A 136 24.94 -41.69 12.09
N LEU A 137 25.65 -42.22 11.11
CA LEU A 137 25.54 -43.60 10.66
C LEU A 137 26.84 -44.34 10.98
N TYR A 138 26.74 -45.49 11.63
CA TYR A 138 27.89 -46.36 11.89
C TYR A 138 27.86 -47.58 10.97
N LEU A 139 28.88 -47.72 10.13
CA LEU A 139 29.03 -48.82 9.19
C LEU A 139 30.07 -49.82 9.68
N ASP A 140 29.67 -51.09 9.73
CA ASP A 140 30.57 -52.22 9.94
C ASP A 140 31.24 -52.63 8.61
N GLY A 141 32.44 -53.21 8.69
CA GLY A 141 33.20 -53.67 7.52
C GLY A 141 34.26 -52.66 7.05
N GLU A 142 35.05 -53.03 6.04
CA GLU A 142 36.22 -52.23 5.60
C GLU A 142 35.99 -51.47 4.28
N ALA A 143 35.02 -51.90 3.46
CA ALA A 143 34.77 -51.30 2.15
C ALA A 143 33.78 -50.12 2.27
N PRO A 144 34.01 -49.01 1.52
CA PRO A 144 33.02 -47.95 1.42
C PRO A 144 31.74 -48.45 0.72
N PHE A 145 30.61 -47.81 1.02
CA PHE A 145 29.30 -48.13 0.48
C PHE A 145 28.70 -46.90 -0.20
N GLU A 146 28.40 -47.00 -1.49
CA GLU A 146 27.67 -45.96 -2.21
C GLU A 146 26.18 -46.08 -1.90
N TRP A 147 25.64 -45.11 -1.17
CA TRP A 147 24.24 -45.05 -0.83
C TRP A 147 23.53 -44.01 -1.69
N MET A 148 22.72 -44.49 -2.63
CA MET A 148 21.80 -43.67 -3.41
C MET A 148 20.45 -43.61 -2.69
N ARG A 149 19.94 -42.40 -2.44
CA ARG A 149 18.64 -42.18 -1.81
C ARG A 149 17.86 -41.08 -2.52
N GLU A 150 16.56 -41.14 -2.35
CA GLU A 150 15.66 -40.06 -2.74
C GLU A 150 15.99 -38.79 -1.95
N ALA A 151 15.96 -37.66 -2.66
CA ALA A 151 16.10 -36.32 -2.12
C ALA A 151 14.90 -35.51 -2.60
N SER A 152 14.27 -34.79 -1.68
CA SER A 152 13.29 -33.79 -2.04
C SER A 152 14.02 -32.52 -2.48
N GLU A 153 13.56 -31.93 -3.59
CA GLU A 153 13.96 -30.57 -3.99
C GLU A 153 13.17 -29.49 -3.23
N ASP A 154 12.23 -29.92 -2.38
CA ASP A 154 11.42 -29.02 -1.57
C ASP A 154 12.31 -28.30 -0.55
N SER A 155 11.90 -27.06 -0.28
CA SER A 155 12.54 -26.26 0.74
C SER A 155 12.11 -26.73 2.13
N VAL A 156 12.99 -26.59 3.12
CA VAL A 156 12.76 -27.07 4.48
C VAL A 156 12.87 -25.93 5.48
N LEU A 157 11.85 -25.77 6.32
CA LEU A 157 11.92 -24.92 7.50
C LEU A 157 12.44 -25.73 8.70
N LEU A 158 13.54 -25.30 9.28
CA LEU A 158 14.10 -25.89 10.49
C LEU A 158 13.85 -25.02 11.71
N GLU A 159 13.41 -25.61 12.80
CA GLU A 159 13.37 -24.98 14.12
C GLU A 159 14.60 -25.41 14.93
N LEU A 160 15.55 -24.50 15.06
CA LEU A 160 16.82 -24.73 15.72
C LEU A 160 16.78 -24.15 17.13
N GLN A 161 17.30 -24.90 18.09
CA GLN A 161 17.36 -24.49 19.48
C GLN A 161 18.70 -23.83 19.81
N THR A 162 18.74 -23.08 20.90
CA THR A 162 19.98 -22.57 21.47
C THR A 162 20.97 -23.71 21.74
N GLY A 163 22.23 -23.50 21.40
CA GLY A 163 23.27 -24.52 21.49
C GLY A 163 23.41 -25.33 20.20
N ARG A 164 23.70 -26.62 20.31
CA ARG A 164 24.05 -27.46 19.16
C ARG A 164 22.82 -28.01 18.47
N ASN A 165 22.82 -27.99 17.13
CA ASN A 165 21.81 -28.63 16.30
C ASN A 165 22.50 -29.40 15.18
N LEU A 166 22.18 -30.68 15.01
CA LEU A 166 22.66 -31.46 13.87
C LEU A 166 21.53 -31.60 12.85
N ILE A 167 21.75 -30.99 11.69
CA ILE A 167 20.74 -30.81 10.64
C ILE A 167 21.23 -31.35 9.31
N ALA A 168 20.31 -31.50 8.36
CA ALA A 168 20.60 -31.71 6.96
C ALA A 168 20.61 -30.36 6.23
N TRP A 169 21.49 -30.20 5.24
CA TRP A 169 21.42 -29.12 4.28
C TRP A 169 20.51 -29.54 3.11
N ALA A 170 19.31 -28.97 3.06
CA ALA A 170 18.37 -29.10 1.95
C ALA A 170 18.59 -28.06 0.86
N GLY A 171 19.55 -27.13 1.03
CA GLY A 171 19.86 -26.14 0.00
C GLY A 171 20.68 -26.69 -1.17
N ARG A 172 21.15 -25.79 -2.03
CA ARG A 172 21.84 -26.14 -3.28
C ARG A 172 23.23 -26.75 -3.06
N ASP A 173 23.65 -27.54 -4.04
CA ASP A 173 25.03 -28.01 -4.17
C ASP A 173 26.03 -26.86 -4.36
N GLY A 174 27.20 -27.00 -3.75
CA GLY A 174 28.29 -26.03 -3.85
C GLY A 174 28.00 -24.68 -3.19
N THR A 175 26.96 -24.57 -2.34
CA THR A 175 26.64 -23.30 -1.67
C THR A 175 27.79 -22.93 -0.74
N PRO A 176 28.42 -21.75 -0.88
CA PRO A 176 29.43 -21.28 0.05
C PRO A 176 28.89 -21.31 1.48
N ILE A 177 29.67 -21.82 2.43
CA ILE A 177 29.19 -21.93 3.82
C ILE A 177 28.81 -20.56 4.39
N GLU A 178 29.50 -19.51 3.97
CA GLU A 178 29.24 -18.13 4.38
C GLU A 178 27.84 -17.69 3.95
N GLU A 179 27.44 -17.93 2.69
CA GLU A 179 26.09 -17.68 2.17
C GLU A 179 25.04 -18.51 2.92
N ALA A 180 25.30 -19.81 3.11
CA ALA A 180 24.34 -20.72 3.73
C ALA A 180 23.98 -20.33 5.17
N VAL A 181 24.94 -19.78 5.92
CA VAL A 181 24.78 -19.45 7.33
C VAL A 181 24.74 -17.94 7.62
N GLU A 182 24.83 -17.10 6.59
CA GLU A 182 24.84 -15.64 6.68
C GLU A 182 23.69 -15.12 7.54
N ARG A 183 22.50 -15.71 7.35
CA ARG A 183 21.26 -15.34 8.04
C ARG A 183 21.32 -15.51 9.55
N PHE A 184 22.18 -16.37 10.08
CA PHE A 184 22.37 -16.45 11.53
C PHE A 184 23.02 -15.19 12.09
N GLY A 185 23.81 -14.46 11.30
CA GLY A 185 24.52 -13.27 11.76
C GLY A 185 25.34 -13.56 13.02
N GLU A 186 25.20 -12.72 14.02
CA GLU A 186 25.90 -12.87 15.32
C GLU A 186 25.42 -14.08 16.14
N ARG A 187 24.32 -14.73 15.74
CA ARG A 187 23.72 -15.86 16.46
C ARG A 187 24.50 -17.15 16.24
N LEU A 188 25.25 -17.24 15.14
CA LEU A 188 26.10 -18.39 14.86
C LEU A 188 27.40 -18.31 15.67
N VAL A 189 27.62 -19.30 16.51
CA VAL A 189 28.93 -19.48 17.17
C VAL A 189 29.90 -20.13 16.18
N ARG A 190 29.48 -21.22 15.53
CA ARG A 190 30.27 -22.00 14.57
C ARG A 190 29.44 -23.10 13.93
N ALA A 191 29.90 -23.61 12.80
CA ALA A 191 29.35 -24.76 12.10
C ALA A 191 30.44 -25.81 11.82
N TRP A 192 30.05 -27.08 11.80
CA TRP A 192 30.94 -28.19 11.49
C TRP A 192 30.31 -29.16 10.51
N ARG A 193 31.17 -29.74 9.67
CA ARG A 193 30.86 -30.89 8.83
C ARG A 193 31.87 -32.00 9.09
N TRP A 194 31.42 -33.24 9.19
CA TRP A 194 32.32 -34.39 9.29
C TRP A 194 32.82 -34.77 7.90
N ASP A 195 34.14 -34.82 7.73
CA ASP A 195 34.80 -35.36 6.55
C ASP A 195 35.16 -36.81 6.84
N ALA A 196 34.36 -37.74 6.32
CA ALA A 196 34.51 -39.17 6.60
C ALA A 196 35.83 -39.72 6.02
N ASP A 197 36.20 -39.30 4.81
CA ASP A 197 37.48 -39.64 4.17
C ASP A 197 38.69 -39.25 5.02
N ALA A 198 38.69 -38.01 5.52
CA ALA A 198 39.77 -37.50 6.34
C ALA A 198 39.62 -37.82 7.84
N SER A 199 38.50 -38.45 8.24
CA SER A 199 38.11 -38.73 9.62
C SER A 199 38.30 -37.54 10.58
N ARG A 200 37.86 -36.35 10.15
CA ARG A 200 38.00 -35.10 10.93
C ARG A 200 36.86 -34.13 10.66
N TYR A 201 36.62 -33.22 11.59
CA TYR A 201 35.70 -32.10 11.35
C TYR A 201 36.35 -31.02 10.48
N ARG A 202 35.59 -30.56 9.49
CA ARG A 202 35.77 -29.26 8.85
C ARG A 202 34.96 -28.23 9.63
N LEU A 203 35.59 -27.09 9.92
CA LEU A 203 35.05 -26.06 10.81
C LEU A 203 34.85 -24.77 10.01
N TYR A 204 33.71 -24.14 10.26
CA TYR A 204 33.44 -22.75 9.95
C TYR A 204 33.18 -22.00 11.26
N HIS A 205 33.87 -20.88 11.46
CA HIS A 205 33.65 -19.98 12.58
C HIS A 205 33.57 -18.55 12.02
N PRO A 206 32.49 -17.80 12.31
CA PRO A 206 32.40 -16.40 11.91
C PRO A 206 33.64 -15.63 12.37
N HIS A 207 34.25 -14.86 11.49
CA HIS A 207 35.46 -14.06 11.76
C HIS A 207 36.78 -14.84 12.01
N ALA A 208 36.81 -16.17 11.85
CA ALA A 208 38.08 -16.88 11.86
C ALA A 208 38.93 -16.51 10.64
N ALA A 209 40.25 -16.34 10.84
CA ALA A 209 41.17 -16.03 9.75
C ALA A 209 41.24 -17.13 8.68
N THR A 210 40.93 -18.38 9.07
CA THR A 210 40.86 -19.53 8.17
C THR A 210 39.70 -20.43 8.57
N ASN A 211 38.89 -20.81 7.59
CA ASN A 211 37.84 -21.82 7.71
C ASN A 211 38.21 -23.04 6.86
N SER A 212 37.93 -24.25 7.37
CA SER A 212 38.17 -25.50 6.64
C SER A 212 36.91 -26.11 6.04
N LEU A 213 35.73 -25.67 6.49
CA LEU A 213 34.47 -25.84 5.79
C LEU A 213 34.28 -24.59 4.91
N THR A 214 34.11 -24.79 3.60
CA THR A 214 34.00 -23.69 2.62
C THR A 214 32.71 -23.73 1.81
N GLU A 215 32.12 -24.91 1.66
CA GLU A 215 30.92 -25.14 0.85
C GLU A 215 30.09 -26.29 1.43
N LEU A 216 28.82 -26.32 1.05
CA LEU A 216 27.83 -27.32 1.41
C LEU A 216 27.17 -27.89 0.15
N ASN A 217 26.93 -29.20 0.20
CA ASN A 217 26.19 -29.92 -0.82
C ASN A 217 24.86 -30.43 -0.27
N HIS A 218 23.86 -30.52 -1.14
CA HIS A 218 22.54 -31.02 -0.81
C HIS A 218 22.64 -32.42 -0.18
N GLY A 219 22.03 -32.58 1.00
CA GLY A 219 22.12 -33.79 1.80
C GLY A 219 23.36 -33.90 2.70
N ASP A 220 24.23 -32.88 2.74
CA ASP A 220 25.27 -32.79 3.77
C ASP A 220 24.61 -32.68 5.15
N ALA A 221 25.23 -33.31 6.16
CA ALA A 221 24.90 -32.98 7.55
C ALA A 221 25.82 -31.87 8.04
N ILE A 222 25.23 -30.99 8.86
CA ILE A 222 25.94 -29.88 9.49
C ILE A 222 25.56 -29.86 10.96
N LEU A 223 26.56 -29.81 11.83
CA LEU A 223 26.36 -29.41 13.21
C LEU A 223 26.48 -27.89 13.26
N VAL A 224 25.49 -27.18 13.78
CA VAL A 224 25.56 -25.73 14.03
C VAL A 224 25.46 -25.47 15.53
N GLU A 225 26.18 -24.48 16.04
CA GLU A 225 26.05 -24.02 17.42
C GLU A 225 25.55 -22.57 17.42
N LEU A 226 24.40 -22.35 18.07
CA LEU A 226 23.69 -21.08 18.10
C LEU A 226 23.66 -20.50 19.51
N THR A 227 23.62 -19.16 19.61
CA THR A 227 23.46 -18.46 20.90
C THR A 227 22.00 -18.29 21.32
N GLU A 228 21.07 -18.47 20.39
CA GLU A 228 19.62 -18.38 20.61
C GLU A 228 18.86 -19.30 19.65
N ASP A 229 17.55 -19.46 19.88
CA ASP A 229 16.67 -20.24 19.01
C ASP A 229 16.48 -19.51 17.68
N VAL A 230 16.49 -20.26 16.57
CA VAL A 230 16.39 -19.68 15.22
C VAL A 230 15.51 -20.55 14.33
N ARG A 231 14.66 -19.92 13.52
CA ARG A 231 14.01 -20.56 12.38
C ARG A 231 14.88 -20.40 11.15
N TRP A 232 15.25 -21.50 10.51
CA TRP A 232 16.14 -21.50 9.34
C TRP A 232 15.46 -22.15 8.16
N TRP A 233 15.13 -21.32 7.18
CA TRP A 233 14.65 -21.80 5.89
C TRP A 233 15.82 -22.16 4.98
N GLN A 234 15.78 -23.36 4.41
CA GLN A 234 16.73 -23.85 3.44
C GLN A 234 16.05 -24.04 2.10
N SER A 235 16.32 -23.13 1.16
CA SER A 235 15.75 -23.20 -0.18
C SER A 235 16.49 -24.23 -1.03
N GLY A 236 15.80 -25.32 -1.42
CA GLY A 236 16.35 -26.33 -2.32
C GLY A 236 16.49 -25.82 -3.76
N THR A 237 15.74 -24.79 -4.12
CA THR A 237 15.71 -24.20 -5.46
C THR A 237 16.62 -22.98 -5.57
N ALA A 238 17.21 -22.77 -6.75
CA ALA A 238 17.87 -21.51 -7.03
C ALA A 238 16.83 -20.37 -7.02
N PRO A 239 17.18 -19.21 -6.44
CA PRO A 239 16.33 -18.05 -6.52
C PRO A 239 16.08 -17.74 -8.00
N PRO A 240 14.82 -17.49 -8.40
CA PRO A 240 14.52 -17.08 -9.75
C PRO A 240 15.21 -15.74 -10.04
N PRO A 241 15.58 -15.46 -11.30
CA PRO A 241 16.29 -14.24 -11.62
C PRO A 241 15.38 -13.01 -11.48
N VAL A 242 15.95 -11.94 -10.93
CA VAL A 242 15.41 -10.58 -11.12
C VAL A 242 15.91 -10.06 -12.47
N VAL A 243 14.98 -9.85 -13.39
CA VAL A 243 15.24 -9.46 -14.77
C VAL A 243 14.95 -7.97 -14.95
N PHE A 244 16.00 -7.18 -15.16
CA PHE A 244 15.89 -5.76 -15.43
C PHE A 244 15.63 -5.49 -16.91
N LEU A 245 14.57 -4.75 -17.21
CA LEU A 245 14.15 -4.33 -18.55
C LEU A 245 14.35 -2.82 -18.66
N GLY A 246 15.02 -2.38 -19.73
CA GLY A 246 15.39 -0.97 -19.90
C GLY A 246 16.69 -0.60 -19.17
N GLU A 247 16.91 0.70 -18.98
CA GLU A 247 18.10 1.22 -18.30
C GLU A 247 17.83 1.41 -16.80
N VAL A 248 18.08 0.37 -16.01
CA VAL A 248 18.09 0.45 -14.54
C VAL A 248 19.54 0.49 -14.06
N GLY A 249 19.95 1.57 -13.38
CA GLY A 249 21.33 1.72 -12.91
C GLY A 249 21.74 0.65 -11.89
N ASP A 250 23.03 0.28 -11.87
CA ASP A 250 23.56 -0.85 -11.08
C ASP A 250 23.27 -0.74 -9.56
N GLU A 251 23.34 0.47 -9.01
CA GLU A 251 23.00 0.76 -7.60
C GLU A 251 21.54 0.38 -7.34
N ARG A 252 20.62 0.89 -8.18
CA ARG A 252 19.19 0.58 -8.10
C ARG A 252 18.90 -0.90 -8.33
N GLN A 253 19.61 -1.56 -9.25
CA GLN A 253 19.46 -3.01 -9.42
C GLN A 253 19.87 -3.78 -8.16
N SER A 254 20.88 -3.31 -7.43
CA SER A 254 21.36 -3.94 -6.19
C SER A 254 20.34 -3.77 -5.08
N GLU A 255 19.81 -2.56 -4.88
CA GLU A 255 18.70 -2.28 -3.94
C GLU A 255 17.48 -3.16 -4.22
N ILE A 256 17.12 -3.31 -5.50
CA ILE A 256 15.96 -4.12 -5.91
C ILE A 256 16.17 -5.60 -5.57
N ARG A 257 17.36 -6.14 -5.81
CA ARG A 257 17.67 -7.53 -5.45
C ARG A 257 17.65 -7.72 -3.94
N GLU A 258 18.23 -6.79 -3.19
CA GLU A 258 18.23 -6.81 -1.72
C GLU A 258 16.81 -6.80 -1.14
N SER A 259 15.92 -5.95 -1.67
CA SER A 259 14.51 -5.93 -1.24
C SER A 259 13.76 -7.22 -1.56
N VAL A 260 13.98 -7.81 -2.75
CA VAL A 260 13.38 -9.10 -3.13
C VAL A 260 13.85 -10.21 -2.19
N ASP A 261 15.15 -10.26 -1.90
CA ASP A 261 15.73 -11.26 -1.01
C ASP A 261 15.26 -11.04 0.44
N GLY A 262 15.10 -9.80 0.87
CA GLY A 262 14.51 -9.42 2.15
C GLY A 262 13.06 -9.87 2.29
N ALA A 263 12.22 -9.63 1.27
CA ALA A 263 10.83 -10.09 1.26
C ALA A 263 10.76 -11.62 1.37
N ARG A 264 11.55 -12.33 0.55
CA ARG A 264 11.63 -13.80 0.62
C ARG A 264 12.07 -14.31 1.99
N ALA A 265 13.07 -13.69 2.59
CA ALA A 265 13.55 -14.07 3.92
C ALA A 265 12.46 -13.92 4.99
N VAL A 266 11.74 -12.78 4.99
CA VAL A 266 10.65 -12.54 5.95
C VAL A 266 9.57 -13.62 5.82
N PHE A 267 9.14 -13.93 4.61
CA PHE A 267 8.06 -14.89 4.38
C PHE A 267 8.48 -16.31 4.77
N ALA A 268 9.68 -16.70 4.37
CA ALA A 268 10.25 -17.99 4.69
C ALA A 268 10.42 -18.20 6.20
N GLU A 269 10.95 -17.21 6.92
CA GLU A 269 11.26 -17.35 8.35
C GLU A 269 10.03 -17.17 9.24
N ARG A 270 9.12 -16.29 8.85
CA ARG A 270 7.91 -16.01 9.63
C ARG A 270 6.82 -17.04 9.38
N TRP A 271 6.62 -17.41 8.13
CA TRP A 271 5.50 -18.25 7.71
C TRP A 271 5.91 -19.65 7.26
N GLY A 272 7.21 -19.94 7.13
CA GLY A 272 7.67 -21.26 6.70
C GLY A 272 7.30 -21.58 5.25
N VAL A 273 7.13 -20.55 4.43
CA VAL A 273 6.74 -20.65 3.03
C VAL A 273 7.62 -19.76 2.18
N GLU A 274 8.03 -20.27 1.03
CA GLU A 274 8.76 -19.51 0.02
C GLU A 274 8.18 -19.87 -1.35
N VAL A 275 7.96 -18.84 -2.15
CA VAL A 275 7.72 -18.96 -3.58
C VAL A 275 8.89 -18.39 -4.37
N ALA A 276 9.07 -18.90 -5.58
CA ALA A 276 10.14 -18.50 -6.49
C ALA A 276 9.57 -17.79 -7.74
N PRO A 277 8.99 -16.57 -7.61
CA PRO A 277 8.52 -15.84 -8.77
C PRO A 277 9.67 -15.26 -9.60
N THR A 278 9.56 -15.32 -10.93
CA THR A 278 10.41 -14.48 -11.79
C THR A 278 9.96 -13.03 -11.67
N ILE A 279 10.88 -12.11 -11.39
CA ILE A 279 10.55 -10.69 -11.19
C ILE A 279 11.12 -9.86 -12.34
N TYR A 280 10.25 -9.17 -13.07
CA TYR A 280 10.61 -8.20 -14.10
C TYR A 280 10.52 -6.78 -13.56
N VAL A 281 11.60 -6.00 -13.70
CA VAL A 281 11.65 -4.62 -13.18
C VAL A 281 12.15 -3.67 -14.26
N GLY A 282 11.51 -2.51 -14.39
CA GLY A 282 11.78 -1.55 -15.46
C GLY A 282 10.72 -0.45 -15.51
N ASP A 283 10.94 0.56 -16.34
CA ASP A 283 9.92 1.59 -16.58
C ASP A 283 8.71 1.01 -17.35
N PRO A 284 7.53 1.68 -17.32
CA PRO A 284 6.34 1.21 -18.01
C PRO A 284 6.51 0.90 -19.50
N GLU A 285 7.32 1.67 -20.23
CA GLU A 285 7.54 1.46 -21.67
C GLU A 285 8.40 0.21 -21.91
N SER A 286 9.42 -0.01 -21.09
CA SER A 286 10.32 -1.16 -21.15
C SER A 286 9.65 -2.47 -20.74
N ILE A 287 8.75 -2.45 -19.74
CA ILE A 287 8.04 -3.66 -19.28
C ILE A 287 6.90 -4.06 -20.23
N ALA A 288 6.18 -3.11 -20.82
CA ALA A 288 4.94 -3.36 -21.56
C ALA A 288 5.01 -4.48 -22.62
N PRO A 289 6.08 -4.63 -23.44
CA PRO A 289 6.21 -5.73 -24.37
C PRO A 289 6.29 -7.11 -23.69
N THR A 290 7.04 -7.21 -22.59
CA THR A 290 7.20 -8.47 -21.84
C THR A 290 5.92 -8.81 -21.10
N TYR A 291 5.28 -7.84 -20.47
CA TYR A 291 3.99 -8.00 -19.81
C TYR A 291 2.95 -8.53 -20.80
N ARG A 292 2.71 -7.84 -21.93
CA ARG A 292 1.77 -8.30 -22.97
C ARG A 292 2.03 -9.71 -23.47
N ARG A 293 3.30 -10.08 -23.61
CA ARG A 293 3.68 -11.43 -24.06
C ARG A 293 3.29 -12.50 -23.03
N ILE A 294 3.42 -12.20 -21.73
CA ILE A 294 3.16 -13.14 -20.65
C ILE A 294 1.69 -13.14 -20.24
N SER A 295 1.10 -11.97 -20.00
CA SER A 295 -0.29 -11.82 -19.51
C SER A 295 -1.34 -11.77 -20.62
N GLY A 296 -0.95 -11.43 -21.85
CA GLY A 296 -1.88 -11.15 -22.95
C GLY A 296 -2.60 -9.80 -22.85
N GLN A 297 -2.25 -8.95 -21.88
CA GLN A 297 -2.93 -7.68 -21.58
C GLN A 297 -1.98 -6.49 -21.63
N GLU A 298 -2.51 -5.27 -21.79
CA GLU A 298 -1.70 -4.05 -21.55
C GLU A 298 -1.42 -3.90 -20.05
N PRO A 299 -0.24 -3.42 -19.64
CA PRO A 299 0.05 -3.17 -18.23
C PRO A 299 -1.01 -2.25 -17.62
N PRO A 300 -1.53 -2.58 -16.43
CA PRO A 300 -2.30 -1.60 -15.69
C PRO A 300 -1.38 -0.44 -15.33
N GLY A 301 -1.92 0.77 -15.15
CA GLY A 301 -1.16 1.93 -14.67
C GLY A 301 -0.74 1.82 -13.19
N ALA A 302 -0.54 0.61 -12.68
CA ALA A 302 -0.15 0.30 -11.31
C ALA A 302 1.37 0.19 -11.17
N CYS A 303 1.87 0.28 -9.94
CA CYS A 303 3.30 0.18 -9.64
C CYS A 303 3.83 -1.26 -9.58
N GLY A 304 2.96 -2.22 -9.25
CA GLY A 304 3.25 -3.64 -9.15
C GLY A 304 2.07 -4.45 -9.69
N VAL A 305 2.37 -5.60 -10.29
CA VAL A 305 1.35 -6.60 -10.69
C VAL A 305 1.94 -7.99 -10.65
N GLN A 306 1.26 -8.90 -9.97
CA GLN A 306 1.47 -10.33 -10.08
C GLN A 306 0.63 -10.94 -11.22
N ALA A 307 1.23 -11.85 -11.97
CA ALA A 307 0.59 -12.63 -13.03
C ALA A 307 1.09 -14.09 -12.96
N GLY A 308 0.46 -14.91 -12.12
CA GLY A 308 0.91 -16.27 -11.84
C GLY A 308 2.23 -16.27 -11.05
N TYR A 309 3.25 -16.99 -11.52
CA TYR A 309 4.59 -17.00 -10.89
C TYR A 309 5.50 -15.87 -11.39
N VAL A 310 4.91 -14.77 -11.85
CA VAL A 310 5.65 -13.63 -12.39
C VAL A 310 5.20 -12.36 -11.70
N ILE A 311 6.16 -11.53 -11.27
CA ILE A 311 5.92 -10.20 -10.72
C ILE A 311 6.47 -9.16 -11.69
N PHE A 312 5.70 -8.10 -11.93
CA PHE A 312 6.12 -6.93 -12.70
C PHE A 312 6.15 -5.71 -11.78
N VAL A 313 7.28 -5.01 -11.70
CA VAL A 313 7.44 -3.80 -10.88
C VAL A 313 7.80 -2.60 -11.76
N PHE A 314 6.87 -1.65 -11.88
CA PHE A 314 6.94 -0.44 -12.69
C PHE A 314 7.45 0.77 -11.91
N CYS A 315 7.16 0.80 -10.60
CA CYS A 315 7.65 1.82 -9.68
C CYS A 315 8.09 1.10 -8.41
N PHE A 316 9.37 1.21 -8.05
CA PHE A 316 9.93 0.40 -6.97
C PHE A 316 9.76 1.09 -5.62
N ASN A 317 9.07 0.37 -4.73
CA ASN A 317 9.02 0.56 -3.29
C ASN A 317 9.10 -0.85 -2.64
N GLU A 318 9.74 -0.96 -1.48
CA GLU A 318 9.98 -2.25 -0.82
C GLU A 318 8.68 -2.92 -0.39
N ASP A 319 7.68 -2.13 0.04
CA ASP A 319 6.34 -2.60 0.40
C ASP A 319 5.61 -3.23 -0.81
N ILE A 320 5.75 -2.66 -2.01
CA ILE A 320 5.16 -3.18 -3.25
C ILE A 320 5.76 -4.55 -3.58
N VAL A 321 7.08 -4.74 -3.43
CA VAL A 321 7.69 -6.04 -3.70
C VAL A 321 7.14 -7.10 -2.75
N ALA A 322 7.04 -6.81 -1.46
CA ALA A 322 6.46 -7.73 -0.49
C ALA A 322 4.96 -7.98 -0.74
N HIS A 323 4.20 -6.96 -1.15
CA HIS A 323 2.79 -7.07 -1.54
C HIS A 323 2.61 -8.04 -2.71
N GLU A 324 3.33 -7.83 -3.82
CA GLU A 324 3.24 -8.70 -5.01
C GLU A 324 3.81 -10.11 -4.76
N TYR A 325 4.82 -10.22 -3.88
CA TYR A 325 5.33 -11.51 -3.46
C TYR A 325 4.26 -12.32 -2.70
N PHE A 326 3.44 -11.66 -1.87
CA PHE A 326 2.31 -12.31 -1.20
C PHE A 326 1.26 -12.80 -2.21
N HIS A 327 0.98 -12.08 -3.29
CA HIS A 327 0.10 -12.59 -4.35
C HIS A 327 0.64 -13.86 -5.03
N THR A 328 1.97 -13.97 -5.20
CA THR A 328 2.57 -15.20 -5.71
C THR A 328 2.36 -16.36 -4.73
N LEU A 329 2.49 -16.10 -3.43
CA LEU A 329 2.23 -17.10 -2.39
C LEU A 329 0.75 -17.51 -2.37
N GLN A 330 -0.18 -16.57 -2.46
CA GLN A 330 -1.61 -16.87 -2.59
C GLN A 330 -1.88 -17.75 -3.80
N TYR A 331 -1.30 -17.41 -4.96
CA TYR A 331 -1.43 -18.18 -6.19
C TYR A 331 -0.93 -19.63 -5.98
N ASP A 332 0.24 -19.80 -5.37
CA ASP A 332 0.81 -21.12 -5.10
C ASP A 332 -0.05 -21.96 -4.13
N LEU A 333 -0.36 -21.41 -2.95
CA LEU A 333 -1.17 -22.08 -1.93
C LEU A 333 -2.56 -22.47 -2.44
N SER A 334 -3.15 -21.63 -3.30
CA SER A 334 -4.47 -21.85 -3.87
C SER A 334 -4.48 -22.66 -5.16
N ALA A 335 -3.33 -23.20 -5.60
CA ALA A 335 -3.18 -23.87 -6.89
C ALA A 335 -3.75 -23.03 -8.07
N GLY A 336 -3.55 -21.72 -8.01
CA GLY A 336 -4.05 -20.71 -8.95
C GLY A 336 -5.46 -20.18 -8.67
N GLY A 337 -6.17 -20.71 -7.68
CA GLY A 337 -7.57 -20.40 -7.37
C GLY A 337 -7.81 -19.21 -6.43
N TYR A 338 -6.80 -18.43 -6.06
CA TYR A 338 -6.96 -17.32 -5.10
C TYR A 338 -7.94 -16.24 -5.60
N ALA A 339 -8.13 -16.10 -6.92
CA ALA A 339 -9.11 -15.20 -7.52
C ALA A 339 -10.56 -15.58 -7.20
N ASP A 340 -10.83 -16.80 -6.71
CA ASP A 340 -12.15 -17.21 -6.22
C ASP A 340 -12.44 -16.70 -4.79
N ALA A 341 -11.44 -16.16 -4.10
CA ALA A 341 -11.61 -15.51 -2.80
C ALA A 341 -12.05 -14.04 -2.97
N PRO A 342 -12.72 -13.45 -1.96
CA PRO A 342 -13.10 -12.05 -2.00
C PRO A 342 -11.90 -11.10 -2.21
N ALA A 343 -12.05 -10.11 -3.08
CA ALA A 343 -11.01 -9.13 -3.38
C ALA A 343 -10.45 -8.46 -2.11
N TRP A 344 -11.31 -8.15 -1.13
CA TRP A 344 -10.89 -7.53 0.12
C TRP A 344 -9.90 -8.39 0.94
N ILE A 345 -10.03 -9.72 0.94
CA ILE A 345 -9.09 -10.59 1.68
C ILE A 345 -7.83 -10.84 0.86
N VAL A 346 -7.95 -10.93 -0.46
CA VAL A 346 -6.80 -11.07 -1.37
C VAL A 346 -5.88 -9.86 -1.26
N GLU A 347 -6.41 -8.66 -1.47
CA GLU A 347 -5.62 -7.42 -1.42
C GLU A 347 -5.27 -7.01 0.02
N GLY A 348 -6.20 -7.22 0.96
CA GLY A 348 -5.99 -6.90 2.37
C GLY A 348 -4.85 -7.70 3.00
N SER A 349 -4.71 -8.98 2.63
CA SER A 349 -3.63 -9.84 3.14
C SER A 349 -2.29 -9.51 2.51
N ALA A 350 -2.26 -9.10 1.25
CA ALA A 350 -1.04 -8.62 0.61
C ALA A 350 -0.55 -7.31 1.25
N VAL A 351 -1.44 -6.35 1.54
CA VAL A 351 -1.09 -5.13 2.29
C VAL A 351 -0.61 -5.46 3.71
N TYR A 352 -1.30 -6.37 4.40
CA TYR A 352 -0.89 -6.82 5.73
C TYR A 352 0.54 -7.41 5.70
N ALA A 353 0.81 -8.30 4.74
CA ALA A 353 2.12 -8.93 4.60
C ALA A 353 3.24 -7.93 4.26
N ALA A 354 2.94 -6.92 3.42
CA ALA A 354 3.87 -5.83 3.12
C ALA A 354 4.24 -5.04 4.39
N LEU A 355 3.27 -4.73 5.26
CA LEU A 355 3.53 -4.03 6.52
C LEU A 355 4.27 -4.88 7.55
N VAL A 356 4.02 -6.19 7.56
CA VAL A 356 4.83 -7.14 8.33
C VAL A 356 6.28 -7.12 7.86
N HIS A 357 6.52 -7.11 6.54
CA HIS A 357 7.85 -6.99 5.98
C HIS A 357 8.53 -5.68 6.43
N VAL A 358 7.86 -4.54 6.31
CA VAL A 358 8.39 -3.25 6.79
C VAL A 358 8.79 -3.31 8.26
N GLY A 359 7.92 -3.83 9.13
CA GLY A 359 8.20 -3.91 10.57
C GLY A 359 9.17 -5.02 11.00
N VAL A 360 9.63 -5.86 10.08
CA VAL A 360 10.74 -6.82 10.31
C VAL A 360 12.05 -6.26 9.76
N SER A 361 12.00 -5.63 8.59
CA SER A 361 13.17 -5.11 7.88
C SER A 361 13.72 -3.81 8.50
N ASP A 362 12.86 -2.95 9.07
CA ASP A 362 13.29 -1.72 9.70
C ASP A 362 13.51 -1.90 11.23
N PRO A 363 14.76 -1.82 11.73
CA PRO A 363 15.04 -1.96 13.16
C PRO A 363 14.44 -0.84 14.03
N ALA A 364 14.02 0.29 13.44
CA ALA A 364 13.35 1.37 14.16
C ALA A 364 11.84 1.14 14.33
N THR A 365 11.26 0.22 13.55
CA THR A 365 9.81 0.05 13.43
C THR A 365 9.42 -1.39 13.73
N SER A 366 8.65 -1.61 14.79
CA SER A 366 8.07 -2.95 15.04
C SER A 366 6.91 -3.23 14.08
N ILE A 367 6.62 -4.51 13.81
CA ILE A 367 5.43 -4.93 13.06
C ILE A 367 4.16 -4.22 13.55
N ARG A 368 3.91 -4.20 14.87
CA ARG A 368 2.70 -3.54 15.39
C ARG A 368 2.71 -2.04 15.13
N SER A 369 3.87 -1.39 15.23
CA SER A 369 4.00 0.04 14.92
C SER A 369 3.67 0.33 13.45
N ALA A 370 4.16 -0.49 12.51
CA ALA A 370 3.85 -0.32 11.09
C ALA A 370 2.34 -0.50 10.80
N LEU A 371 1.71 -1.48 11.45
CA LEU A 371 0.27 -1.73 11.34
C LEU A 371 -0.56 -0.58 11.96
N ASP A 372 -0.17 -0.10 13.15
CA ASP A 372 -0.83 1.02 13.84
C ASP A 372 -0.71 2.33 13.04
N GLU A 373 0.49 2.65 12.56
CA GLU A 373 0.74 3.84 11.73
C GLU A 373 -0.12 3.83 10.46
N ARG A 374 -0.20 2.67 9.79
CA ARG A 374 -1.10 2.50 8.64
C ARG A 374 -2.55 2.77 9.04
N ALA A 375 -3.02 2.18 10.14
CA ALA A 375 -4.40 2.35 10.59
C ALA A 375 -4.70 3.81 10.97
N ASP A 376 -3.78 4.51 11.63
CA ASP A 376 -3.92 5.91 12.05
C ASP A 376 -4.05 6.87 10.85
N ILE A 377 -3.36 6.57 9.74
CA ILE A 377 -3.47 7.33 8.49
C ILE A 377 -4.81 7.05 7.77
N GLU A 378 -5.23 5.79 7.77
CA GLU A 378 -6.30 5.29 6.91
C GLU A 378 -7.71 5.38 7.52
N VAL A 379 -7.83 5.25 8.84
CA VAL A 379 -9.11 5.39 9.56
C VAL A 379 -9.77 6.76 9.34
N PRO A 380 -9.05 7.89 9.41
CA PRO A 380 -9.62 9.20 9.07
C PRO A 380 -10.14 9.28 7.63
N LEU A 381 -9.55 8.55 6.69
CA LEU A 381 -10.06 8.49 5.31
C LEU A 381 -11.39 7.74 5.26
N ILE A 382 -11.50 6.57 5.88
CA ILE A 382 -12.77 5.81 5.96
C ILE A 382 -13.92 6.68 6.50
N ARG A 383 -13.68 7.44 7.57
CA ARG A 383 -14.71 8.26 8.24
C ARG A 383 -15.37 9.28 7.32
N ARG A 384 -14.67 9.71 6.27
CA ARG A 384 -15.11 10.75 5.33
C ARG A 384 -15.97 10.22 4.19
N HIS A 385 -16.15 8.91 4.09
CA HIS A 385 -16.87 8.29 2.99
C HIS A 385 -18.01 7.39 3.51
N THR A 386 -19.13 7.41 2.80
CA THR A 386 -20.16 6.38 2.93
C THR A 386 -19.68 5.16 2.16
N LEU A 387 -18.99 4.25 2.85
CA LEU A 387 -18.45 3.04 2.24
C LEU A 387 -19.46 1.89 2.35
N PRO A 388 -19.57 1.04 1.30
CA PRO A 388 -20.33 -0.19 1.39
C PRO A 388 -19.80 -1.07 2.53
N SER A 389 -20.62 -2.01 2.98
CA SER A 389 -20.17 -3.05 3.92
C SER A 389 -19.20 -4.01 3.23
N LEU A 390 -18.35 -4.67 4.02
CA LEU A 390 -17.28 -5.54 3.50
C LEU A 390 -17.81 -6.67 2.59
N ASP A 391 -19.02 -7.18 2.88
CA ASP A 391 -19.71 -8.22 2.08
C ASP A 391 -20.16 -7.75 0.69
N LYS A 392 -20.07 -6.44 0.40
CA LYS A 392 -20.41 -5.85 -0.90
C LYS A 392 -19.19 -5.52 -1.75
N ILE A 393 -17.98 -5.75 -1.25
CA ILE A 393 -16.72 -5.55 -1.99
C ILE A 393 -15.96 -6.87 -2.16
N THR A 394 -16.71 -7.94 -2.42
CA THR A 394 -16.14 -9.26 -2.68
C THR A 394 -15.57 -9.37 -4.09
N GLU A 395 -16.12 -8.63 -5.05
CA GLU A 395 -15.63 -8.61 -6.43
C GLU A 395 -14.56 -7.53 -6.61
N PHE A 396 -13.55 -7.81 -7.43
CA PHE A 396 -12.50 -6.82 -7.73
C PHE A 396 -13.06 -5.55 -8.36
N ALA A 397 -14.10 -5.64 -9.19
CA ALA A 397 -14.73 -4.46 -9.78
C ALA A 397 -15.30 -3.50 -8.72
N ASP A 398 -15.98 -4.04 -7.69
CA ASP A 398 -16.54 -3.24 -6.59
C ASP A 398 -15.44 -2.71 -5.67
N PHE A 399 -14.38 -3.50 -5.45
CA PHE A 399 -13.21 -3.08 -4.70
C PHE A 399 -12.48 -1.89 -5.36
N TRP A 400 -12.25 -1.95 -6.67
CA TRP A 400 -11.58 -0.89 -7.44
C TRP A 400 -12.48 0.32 -7.70
N ALA A 401 -13.80 0.16 -7.60
CA ALA A 401 -14.74 1.28 -7.73
C ALA A 401 -14.71 2.23 -6.52
N LEU A 402 -14.08 1.82 -5.41
CA LEU A 402 -13.94 2.67 -4.23
C LEU A 402 -12.92 3.81 -4.48
N PRO A 403 -13.20 5.03 -4.00
CA PRO A 403 -12.31 6.16 -4.21
C PRO A 403 -11.00 5.98 -3.45
N SER A 404 -9.92 6.59 -3.96
CA SER A 404 -8.65 6.79 -3.24
C SER A 404 -8.08 5.53 -2.60
N ASN A 405 -8.17 4.37 -3.26
CA ASN A 405 -7.65 3.08 -2.77
C ASN A 405 -8.31 2.58 -1.47
N LEU A 406 -9.50 3.08 -1.10
CA LEU A 406 -10.20 2.68 0.13
C LEU A 406 -10.56 1.19 0.18
N GLY A 407 -10.56 0.49 -0.96
CA GLY A 407 -10.63 -0.98 -0.99
C GLY A 407 -9.48 -1.62 -0.21
N TYR A 408 -8.23 -1.23 -0.50
CA TYR A 408 -7.05 -1.74 0.20
C TYR A 408 -7.13 -1.44 1.69
N THR A 409 -7.57 -0.24 2.03
CA THR A 409 -7.75 0.20 3.41
C THR A 409 -8.74 -0.67 4.18
N LEU A 410 -9.92 -0.93 3.60
CA LEU A 410 -10.92 -1.80 4.23
C LEU A 410 -10.42 -3.26 4.30
N GLY A 411 -9.82 -3.77 3.23
CA GLY A 411 -9.25 -5.11 3.19
C GLY A 411 -8.17 -5.32 4.26
N PHE A 412 -7.23 -4.37 4.35
CA PHE A 412 -6.17 -4.38 5.36
C PHE A 412 -6.72 -4.41 6.78
N LEU A 413 -7.65 -3.51 7.13
CA LEU A 413 -8.22 -3.47 8.48
C LEU A 413 -9.00 -4.74 8.81
N ALA A 414 -9.68 -5.33 7.81
CA ALA A 414 -10.37 -6.61 7.97
C ALA A 414 -9.39 -7.76 8.22
N VAL A 415 -8.28 -7.82 7.48
CA VAL A 415 -7.26 -8.85 7.66
C VAL A 415 -6.49 -8.67 8.97
N ASP A 416 -6.09 -7.45 9.36
CA ASP A 416 -5.48 -7.22 10.69
C ASP A 416 -6.42 -7.70 11.80
N ARG A 417 -7.73 -7.46 11.65
CA ARG A 417 -8.73 -7.96 12.61
C ARG A 417 -8.84 -9.49 12.64
N LEU A 418 -8.79 -10.16 11.49
CA LEU A 418 -8.77 -11.62 11.40
C LEU A 418 -7.51 -12.20 12.04
N VAL A 419 -6.35 -11.62 11.74
CA VAL A 419 -5.07 -12.07 12.29
C VAL A 419 -5.02 -11.89 13.80
N GLN A 420 -5.51 -10.76 14.33
CA GLN A 420 -5.63 -10.58 15.79
C GLN A 420 -6.52 -11.64 16.45
N ARG A 421 -7.50 -12.19 15.71
CA ARG A 421 -8.44 -13.19 16.22
C ARG A 421 -7.91 -14.62 16.12
N ALA A 422 -7.40 -15.01 14.96
CA ALA A 422 -7.08 -16.39 14.62
C ALA A 422 -5.57 -16.66 14.49
N GLY A 423 -4.76 -15.61 14.45
CA GLY A 423 -3.32 -15.68 14.17
C GLY A 423 -3.01 -15.56 12.68
N GLU A 424 -1.74 -15.29 12.38
CA GLU A 424 -1.27 -15.11 10.99
C GLU A 424 -1.36 -16.41 10.16
N GLN A 425 -1.13 -17.56 10.79
CA GLN A 425 -1.15 -18.85 10.10
C GLN A 425 -2.51 -19.13 9.46
N SER A 426 -3.61 -18.73 10.10
CA SER A 426 -4.97 -18.89 9.56
C SER A 426 -5.15 -18.18 8.21
N MET A 427 -4.41 -17.10 7.94
CA MET A 427 -4.45 -16.44 6.63
C MET A 427 -3.89 -17.35 5.53
N LEU A 428 -2.81 -18.08 5.81
CA LEU A 428 -2.20 -19.01 4.87
C LEU A 428 -3.05 -20.27 4.71
N ASP A 429 -3.55 -20.79 5.84
CA ASP A 429 -4.43 -21.95 5.87
C ASP A 429 -5.70 -21.70 5.05
N PHE A 430 -6.21 -20.47 5.03
CA PHE A 430 -7.32 -20.07 4.17
C PHE A 430 -7.01 -20.28 2.69
N PHE A 431 -5.89 -19.73 2.19
CA PHE A 431 -5.51 -19.89 0.78
C PHE A 431 -5.18 -21.34 0.44
N ALA A 432 -4.52 -22.07 1.35
CA ALA A 432 -4.19 -23.48 1.20
C ALA A 432 -5.44 -24.39 1.17
N ALA A 433 -6.54 -23.98 1.80
CA ALA A 433 -7.79 -24.72 1.81
C ALA A 433 -8.65 -24.50 0.55
N LEU A 434 -8.40 -23.43 -0.23
CA LEU A 434 -9.21 -23.10 -1.43
C LEU A 434 -9.31 -24.23 -2.45
N PRO A 435 -8.23 -24.95 -2.84
CA PRO A 435 -8.31 -26.03 -3.84
C PRO A 435 -9.24 -27.18 -3.43
N GLY A 436 -9.39 -27.42 -2.13
CA GLY A 436 -10.22 -28.50 -1.57
C GLY A 436 -11.65 -28.09 -1.21
N ALA A 437 -11.91 -26.77 -1.12
CA ALA A 437 -13.21 -26.24 -0.72
C ALA A 437 -14.17 -26.16 -1.90
N ARG A 438 -15.48 -26.35 -1.67
CA ARG A 438 -16.47 -26.19 -2.75
C ARG A 438 -16.77 -24.72 -3.05
N ARG A 439 -16.49 -23.86 -2.08
CA ARG A 439 -16.67 -22.41 -2.11
C ARG A 439 -15.74 -21.81 -1.07
N TRP A 440 -15.25 -20.59 -1.31
CA TRP A 440 -14.28 -19.94 -0.44
C TRP A 440 -14.78 -19.81 1.01
N GLN A 441 -16.08 -19.70 1.26
CA GLN A 441 -16.63 -19.61 2.62
C GLN A 441 -16.32 -20.86 3.47
N GLU A 442 -16.23 -22.04 2.86
CA GLU A 442 -15.87 -23.27 3.57
C GLU A 442 -14.39 -23.27 3.98
N ALA A 443 -13.50 -22.79 3.10
CA ALA A 443 -12.10 -22.56 3.43
C ALA A 443 -11.95 -21.49 4.52
N PHE A 444 -12.72 -20.41 4.43
CA PHE A 444 -12.72 -19.32 5.42
C PHE A 444 -13.12 -19.84 6.81
N GLU A 445 -14.24 -20.56 6.90
CA GLU A 445 -14.71 -21.12 8.17
C GLU A 445 -13.71 -22.12 8.75
N SER A 446 -13.11 -22.96 7.91
CA SER A 446 -12.07 -23.91 8.33
C SER A 446 -10.84 -23.22 8.90
N ALA A 447 -10.38 -22.14 8.27
CA ALA A 447 -9.13 -21.48 8.62
C ALA A 447 -9.27 -20.53 9.83
N PHE A 448 -10.36 -19.78 9.91
CA PHE A 448 -10.56 -18.75 10.93
C PHE A 448 -11.48 -19.18 12.08
N GLY A 449 -12.19 -20.32 11.94
CA GLY A 449 -13.08 -20.85 12.98
C GLY A 449 -14.36 -20.03 13.21
N LEU A 450 -14.78 -19.23 12.21
CA LEU A 450 -16.05 -18.52 12.17
C LEU A 450 -16.56 -18.40 10.74
N THR A 451 -17.88 -18.26 10.56
CA THR A 451 -18.45 -18.05 9.23
C THR A 451 -18.10 -16.67 8.69
N ALA A 452 -18.05 -16.52 7.36
CA ALA A 452 -17.80 -15.21 6.74
C ALA A 452 -18.89 -14.17 7.11
N ASP A 453 -20.16 -14.59 7.20
CA ASP A 453 -21.27 -13.71 7.59
C ASP A 453 -21.13 -13.20 9.03
N ASP A 454 -20.73 -14.07 9.97
CA ASP A 454 -20.43 -13.67 11.35
C ASP A 454 -19.26 -12.69 11.39
N PHE A 455 -18.20 -12.95 10.60
CA PHE A 455 -17.07 -12.03 10.50
C PHE A 455 -17.49 -10.67 9.94
N TYR A 456 -18.32 -10.63 8.88
CA TYR A 456 -18.82 -9.37 8.33
C TYR A 456 -19.59 -8.57 9.38
N GLY A 457 -20.48 -9.21 10.15
CA GLY A 457 -21.18 -8.56 11.26
C GLY A 457 -20.21 -8.02 12.33
N GLU A 458 -19.22 -8.81 12.74
CA GLU A 458 -18.20 -8.39 13.71
C GLU A 458 -17.35 -7.23 13.19
N PHE A 459 -16.93 -7.28 11.92
CA PHE A 459 -16.09 -6.27 11.30
C PHE A 459 -16.84 -4.95 11.12
N GLU A 460 -18.11 -4.97 10.72
CA GLU A 460 -18.91 -3.75 10.59
C GLU A 460 -19.12 -3.07 11.94
N ALA A 461 -19.30 -3.85 13.02
CA ALA A 461 -19.35 -3.30 14.37
C ALA A 461 -17.99 -2.70 14.80
N TYR A 462 -16.88 -3.35 14.47
CA TYR A 462 -15.54 -2.83 14.70
C TYR A 462 -15.28 -1.53 13.92
N ARG A 463 -15.62 -1.50 12.62
CA ARG A 463 -15.50 -0.33 11.74
C ARG A 463 -16.29 0.85 12.28
N ALA A 464 -17.54 0.63 12.70
CA ALA A 464 -18.37 1.68 13.30
C ALA A 464 -17.78 2.25 14.61
N MET A 465 -17.01 1.45 15.35
CA MET A 465 -16.34 1.86 16.58
C MET A 465 -15.07 2.69 16.30
N ILE A 466 -14.19 2.24 15.39
CA ILE A 466 -12.90 2.90 15.13
C ILE A 466 -13.04 4.08 14.15
N ALA A 467 -14.00 4.00 13.24
CA ALA A 467 -14.22 4.95 12.18
C ALA A 467 -15.70 5.36 12.14
N PRO A 468 -16.23 5.97 13.23
CA PRO A 468 -17.62 6.39 13.23
C PRO A 468 -17.84 7.36 12.05
N PRO A 469 -18.84 7.09 11.18
CA PRO A 469 -19.12 7.93 10.04
C PRO A 469 -19.40 9.36 10.51
N LEU A 470 -19.00 10.33 9.70
CA LEU A 470 -19.25 11.72 10.01
C LEU A 470 -20.75 12.02 10.04
N PRO A 471 -21.22 12.95 10.89
CA PRO A 471 -22.65 13.12 11.12
C PRO A 471 -23.48 13.41 9.87
N HIS A 472 -22.95 14.17 8.90
CA HIS A 472 -23.63 14.41 7.61
C HIS A 472 -23.76 13.17 6.72
N LEU A 473 -22.93 12.14 6.92
CA LEU A 473 -23.04 10.89 6.15
C LEU A 473 -24.09 9.93 6.71
N THR A 474 -24.46 10.11 7.98
CA THR A 474 -25.47 9.28 8.68
C THR A 474 -26.86 9.90 8.73
N ASP A 475 -26.97 11.12 8.26
CA ASP A 475 -28.14 11.95 8.40
C ASP A 475 -28.89 11.99 7.07
N GLU A 476 -30.19 11.75 7.09
CA GLU A 476 -31.03 11.81 5.88
C GLU A 476 -31.40 13.27 5.52
N ARG A 477 -30.83 14.27 6.21
CA ARG A 477 -31.08 15.68 5.91
C ARG A 477 -30.23 16.13 4.72
N ASP A 478 -30.90 16.66 3.69
CA ASP A 478 -30.32 17.48 2.62
C ASP A 478 -29.88 18.88 3.15
N ALA A 479 -29.16 18.91 4.26
CA ALA A 479 -28.74 20.12 4.92
C ALA A 479 -27.39 19.96 5.64
N PRO A 480 -26.55 21.02 5.65
CA PRO A 480 -25.32 20.98 6.41
C PRO A 480 -25.55 20.70 7.90
N VAL A 481 -24.73 19.83 8.48
CA VAL A 481 -24.79 19.50 9.91
C VAL A 481 -23.84 20.42 10.68
N LEU A 482 -24.40 21.24 11.57
CA LEU A 482 -23.63 22.16 12.41
C LEU A 482 -23.31 21.54 13.78
N ILE A 483 -22.03 21.40 14.09
CA ILE A 483 -21.53 20.80 15.33
C ILE A 483 -20.67 21.82 16.09
N PHE A 484 -21.04 22.09 17.33
CA PHE A 484 -20.31 23.02 18.19
C PHE A 484 -19.35 22.26 19.10
N VAL A 485 -18.07 22.62 19.08
CA VAL A 485 -17.01 21.98 19.86
C VAL A 485 -16.49 22.95 20.92
N GLY A 486 -16.47 22.50 22.17
CA GLY A 486 -16.13 23.33 23.33
C GLY A 486 -17.27 24.23 23.84
N ASP A 487 -16.91 25.17 24.73
CA ASP A 487 -17.85 26.00 25.49
C ASP A 487 -18.35 27.22 24.71
N ILE A 488 -19.11 26.98 23.64
CA ILE A 488 -19.80 28.06 22.90
C ILE A 488 -21.15 28.37 23.57
N PRO A 489 -21.47 29.63 23.93
CA PRO A 489 -22.75 30.00 24.52
C PRO A 489 -23.95 29.63 23.64
N VAL A 490 -25.06 29.20 24.25
CA VAL A 490 -26.28 28.79 23.52
C VAL A 490 -26.83 29.90 22.62
N ALA A 491 -26.78 31.16 23.06
CA ALA A 491 -27.18 32.31 22.24
C ALA A 491 -26.36 32.39 20.94
N THR A 492 -25.04 32.33 21.05
CA THR A 492 -24.12 32.31 19.90
C THR A 492 -24.34 31.09 19.00
N ARG A 493 -24.64 29.92 19.56
CA ARG A 493 -24.98 28.73 18.77
C ARG A 493 -26.24 28.94 17.93
N ASN A 494 -27.24 29.62 18.47
CA ASN A 494 -28.48 29.90 17.75
C ASN A 494 -28.25 30.97 16.67
N GLU A 495 -27.51 32.04 16.98
CA GLU A 495 -27.12 33.07 15.99
C GLU A 495 -26.38 32.44 14.79
N LEU A 496 -25.45 31.51 15.04
CA LEU A 496 -24.71 30.83 13.97
C LEU A 496 -25.58 29.89 13.13
N ARG A 497 -26.63 29.28 13.71
CA ARG A 497 -27.60 28.49 12.95
C ARG A 497 -28.44 29.38 12.06
N ASP A 498 -28.98 30.45 12.61
CA ASP A 498 -29.81 31.41 11.88
C ASP A 498 -29.01 32.07 10.74
N GLU A 499 -27.73 32.38 10.97
CA GLU A 499 -26.81 32.90 9.95
C GLU A 499 -26.55 31.87 8.85
N LEU A 500 -26.27 30.61 9.20
CA LEU A 500 -26.05 29.55 8.21
C LEU A 500 -27.31 29.31 7.35
N ASP A 501 -28.50 29.31 7.96
CA ASP A 501 -29.76 29.17 7.22
C ASP A 501 -30.01 30.37 6.29
N SER A 502 -29.63 31.58 6.72
CA SER A 502 -29.70 32.79 5.89
C SER A 502 -28.75 32.73 4.69
N VAL A 503 -27.51 32.27 4.90
CA VAL A 503 -26.55 32.02 3.82
C VAL A 503 -27.11 31.00 2.82
N ARG A 504 -27.64 29.87 3.31
CA ARG A 504 -28.22 28.83 2.45
C ARG A 504 -29.40 29.34 1.63
N ALA A 505 -30.31 30.09 2.26
CA ALA A 505 -31.43 30.70 1.58
C ALA A 505 -30.94 31.67 0.49
N PHE A 506 -29.94 32.48 0.78
CA PHE A 506 -29.34 33.39 -0.20
C PHE A 506 -28.77 32.65 -1.42
N PHE A 507 -27.94 31.60 -1.22
CA PHE A 507 -27.38 30.83 -2.34
C PHE A 507 -28.48 30.15 -3.18
N ARG A 508 -29.51 29.60 -2.53
CA ARG A 508 -30.64 28.98 -3.24
C ARG A 508 -31.46 30.01 -4.00
N ASP A 509 -31.87 31.08 -3.35
CA ASP A 509 -32.90 31.99 -3.86
C ASP A 509 -32.32 33.01 -4.85
N ARG A 510 -31.09 33.46 -4.65
CA ARG A 510 -30.42 34.44 -5.54
C ARG A 510 -29.54 33.77 -6.59
N LEU A 511 -28.71 32.83 -6.16
CA LEU A 511 -27.71 32.20 -7.04
C LEU A 511 -28.22 30.90 -7.67
N GLY A 512 -29.45 30.49 -7.34
CA GLY A 512 -30.12 29.33 -7.92
C GLY A 512 -29.45 28.02 -7.54
N VAL A 513 -28.68 27.95 -6.45
CA VAL A 513 -27.86 26.78 -6.08
C VAL A 513 -28.20 26.27 -4.69
N ALA A 514 -28.55 24.99 -4.61
CA ALA A 514 -28.76 24.32 -3.34
C ALA A 514 -27.41 24.02 -2.69
N SER A 515 -27.37 24.11 -1.36
CA SER A 515 -26.26 23.59 -0.58
C SER A 515 -26.24 22.06 -0.66
N GLY A 516 -25.14 21.45 -1.05
CA GLY A 516 -24.97 20.02 -0.82
C GLY A 516 -24.68 19.72 0.66
N ASP A 517 -24.62 18.44 1.02
CA ASP A 517 -24.39 18.00 2.40
C ASP A 517 -22.93 18.15 2.80
N TYR A 518 -22.72 18.72 3.99
CA TYR A 518 -21.41 18.85 4.61
C TYR A 518 -21.55 18.99 6.13
N THR A 519 -20.54 18.57 6.89
CA THR A 519 -20.46 18.86 8.32
C THR A 519 -19.61 20.09 8.56
N LEU A 520 -20.17 21.06 9.30
CA LEU A 520 -19.46 22.24 9.79
C LEU A 520 -19.22 22.10 11.30
N TYR A 521 -17.97 21.91 11.68
CA TYR A 521 -17.52 22.00 13.06
C TYR A 521 -17.14 23.45 13.39
N VAL A 522 -17.78 24.02 14.42
CA VAL A 522 -17.42 25.34 14.95
C VAL A 522 -16.83 25.16 16.34
N GLY A 523 -15.54 25.43 16.47
CA GLY A 523 -14.82 25.38 17.75
C GLY A 523 -14.80 26.73 18.45
N ALA A 524 -14.86 26.74 19.78
CA ALA A 524 -14.70 27.97 20.57
C ALA A 524 -13.35 28.67 20.29
N ASP A 525 -12.31 27.87 20.02
CA ASP A 525 -10.99 28.30 19.55
C ASP A 525 -10.29 27.17 18.77
N ALA A 526 -9.07 27.41 18.30
CA ALA A 526 -8.27 26.42 17.56
C ALA A 526 -8.03 25.13 18.36
N ARG A 527 -7.80 25.22 19.69
CA ARG A 527 -7.51 24.04 20.52
C ARG A 527 -8.73 23.15 20.68
N SER A 528 -9.91 23.76 20.78
CA SER A 528 -11.16 23.00 20.81
C SER A 528 -11.39 22.16 19.54
N LEU A 529 -10.70 22.48 18.44
CA LEU A 529 -10.78 21.73 17.18
C LEU A 529 -9.69 20.66 17.03
N ASP A 530 -8.66 20.61 17.89
CA ASP A 530 -7.52 19.68 17.72
C ASP A 530 -7.97 18.21 17.67
N ASP A 531 -8.89 17.81 18.54
CA ASP A 531 -9.40 16.43 18.57
C ASP A 531 -10.19 16.08 17.30
N VAL A 532 -11.02 17.01 16.80
CA VAL A 532 -11.78 16.78 15.56
C VAL A 532 -10.86 16.82 14.35
N TYR A 533 -9.87 17.70 14.37
CA TYR A 533 -8.91 17.86 13.31
C TYR A 533 -8.03 16.62 13.18
N SER A 534 -7.43 16.13 14.26
CA SER A 534 -6.61 14.92 14.24
C SER A 534 -7.39 13.70 13.76
N GLN A 535 -8.60 13.53 14.28
CA GLN A 535 -9.54 12.50 13.87
C GLN A 535 -9.97 12.57 12.40
N THR A 536 -9.99 13.77 11.82
CA THR A 536 -10.43 13.96 10.45
C THR A 536 -9.25 13.94 9.49
N PHE A 537 -8.09 14.51 9.83
CA PHE A 537 -6.97 14.84 8.92
C PHE A 537 -5.70 14.02 9.12
N ALA A 538 -5.67 13.04 10.04
CA ALA A 538 -4.46 12.28 10.38
C ALA A 538 -3.27 13.20 10.71
N SER A 539 -3.52 14.34 11.36
CA SER A 539 -2.52 15.37 11.65
C SER A 539 -2.62 15.82 13.10
N GLU A 540 -1.48 16.07 13.75
CA GLU A 540 -1.41 16.22 15.21
C GLU A 540 -2.16 17.43 15.78
N SER A 541 -2.33 18.52 15.03
CA SER A 541 -2.98 19.73 15.56
C SER A 541 -3.60 20.62 14.50
N TYR A 542 -4.69 21.29 14.89
CA TYR A 542 -5.33 22.31 14.08
C TYR A 542 -4.39 23.53 13.97
N PRO A 543 -4.11 24.04 12.76
CA PRO A 543 -3.14 25.12 12.60
C PRO A 543 -3.64 26.38 13.32
N SER A 544 -2.92 26.81 14.35
CA SER A 544 -3.34 27.96 15.18
C SER A 544 -3.47 29.29 14.42
N SER A 545 -2.78 29.42 13.27
CA SER A 545 -2.87 30.56 12.36
C SER A 545 -4.04 30.46 11.37
N SER A 546 -4.67 29.30 11.22
CA SER A 546 -5.73 29.08 10.25
C SER A 546 -7.10 29.39 10.84
N CYS A 547 -7.88 30.20 10.11
CA CYS A 547 -9.25 30.53 10.50
C CYS A 547 -10.22 29.37 10.28
N SER A 548 -9.92 28.53 9.31
CA SER A 548 -10.66 27.32 8.97
C SER A 548 -9.74 26.29 8.35
N VAL A 549 -10.19 25.04 8.29
CA VAL A 549 -9.63 24.01 7.42
C VAL A 549 -10.76 23.20 6.80
N SER A 550 -10.65 22.88 5.51
CA SER A 550 -11.59 22.01 4.80
C SER A 550 -10.96 20.65 4.50
N ALA A 551 -11.65 19.55 4.81
CA ALA A 551 -11.23 18.19 4.46
C ALA A 551 -11.94 17.71 3.19
N PRO A 552 -11.38 16.74 2.45
CA PRO A 552 -12.15 15.87 1.56
C PRO A 552 -13.36 15.24 2.29
N GLY A 553 -14.43 14.91 1.55
CA GLY A 553 -15.65 14.35 2.14
C GLY A 553 -16.56 15.38 2.83
N SER A 554 -16.52 16.64 2.38
CA SER A 554 -17.45 17.69 2.81
C SER A 554 -17.39 18.00 4.32
N VAL A 555 -16.18 18.16 4.85
CA VAL A 555 -15.96 18.57 6.24
C VAL A 555 -15.28 19.92 6.29
N LEU A 556 -15.79 20.79 7.16
CA LEU A 556 -15.28 22.13 7.36
C LEU A 556 -15.13 22.39 8.86
N LEU A 557 -13.95 22.80 9.30
CA LEU A 557 -13.66 23.19 10.67
C LEU A 557 -13.42 24.69 10.68
N ILE A 558 -14.11 25.43 11.56
CA ILE A 558 -13.98 26.88 11.69
C ILE A 558 -13.83 27.25 13.17
N SER A 559 -12.87 28.11 13.46
CA SER A 559 -12.77 28.74 14.79
C SER A 559 -13.82 29.84 14.92
N LEU A 560 -14.47 29.96 16.09
CA LEU A 560 -15.52 30.94 16.37
C LEU A 560 -15.11 32.39 16.01
N ARG A 561 -13.82 32.71 16.07
CA ARG A 561 -13.30 34.04 15.70
C ARG A 561 -13.46 34.37 14.21
N CYS A 562 -13.69 33.34 13.38
CA CYS A 562 -13.70 33.42 11.92
C CYS A 562 -15.10 33.15 11.32
N THR A 563 -16.15 33.05 12.15
CA THR A 563 -17.52 32.82 11.68
C THR A 563 -18.16 34.04 11.02
N HIS A 564 -17.47 35.19 11.00
CA HIS A 564 -17.93 36.38 10.27
C HIS A 564 -17.95 36.19 8.75
N ASP A 565 -17.33 35.11 8.24
CA ASP A 565 -17.24 34.78 6.82
C ASP A 565 -17.93 33.46 6.45
N LEU A 566 -19.00 33.07 7.18
CA LEU A 566 -19.75 31.83 6.89
C LEU A 566 -20.21 31.71 5.42
N ALA A 567 -20.59 32.82 4.79
CA ALA A 567 -20.97 32.85 3.37
C ALA A 567 -19.83 32.44 2.42
N GLU A 568 -18.59 32.83 2.73
CA GLU A 568 -17.43 32.43 1.94
C GLU A 568 -17.21 30.92 2.05
N TRP A 569 -17.21 30.40 3.28
CA TRP A 569 -17.00 28.98 3.51
C TRP A 569 -18.12 28.12 2.93
N HIS A 570 -19.36 28.57 3.02
CA HIS A 570 -20.49 27.94 2.35
C HIS A 570 -20.30 27.91 0.84
N GLY A 571 -19.90 29.05 0.24
CA GLY A 571 -19.61 29.14 -1.18
C GLY A 571 -18.54 28.14 -1.63
N ARG A 572 -17.47 27.96 -0.84
CA ARG A 572 -16.42 26.95 -1.11
C ARG A 572 -16.99 25.53 -1.10
N SER A 573 -17.84 25.20 -0.12
CA SER A 573 -18.52 23.90 -0.06
C SER A 573 -19.47 23.69 -1.23
N VAL A 574 -20.23 24.71 -1.64
CA VAL A 574 -21.12 24.65 -2.81
C VAL A 574 -20.31 24.40 -4.09
N VAL A 575 -19.28 25.20 -4.35
CA VAL A 575 -18.40 25.00 -5.53
C VAL A 575 -17.79 23.61 -5.50
N ARG A 576 -17.32 23.15 -4.34
CA ARG A 576 -16.80 21.79 -4.21
C ARG A 576 -17.85 20.74 -4.55
N ASN A 577 -19.02 20.78 -3.92
CA ASN A 577 -20.06 19.76 -4.12
C ASN A 577 -20.55 19.71 -5.57
N LEU A 578 -20.65 20.85 -6.26
CA LEU A 578 -20.98 20.88 -7.70
C LEU A 578 -19.90 20.24 -8.59
N THR A 579 -18.69 20.05 -8.08
CA THR A 579 -17.54 19.49 -8.82
C THR A 579 -17.07 18.12 -8.31
N ALA A 580 -17.62 17.65 -7.18
CA ALA A 580 -16.98 16.61 -6.34
C ALA A 580 -17.33 15.16 -6.71
N GLU A 581 -18.11 14.90 -7.76
CA GLU A 581 -18.53 13.54 -8.08
C GLU A 581 -17.76 13.00 -9.32
N ASP A 582 -16.90 12.01 -9.07
CA ASP A 582 -16.39 10.99 -10.02
C ASP A 582 -15.70 11.46 -11.30
N LEU A 583 -15.20 12.69 -11.29
CA LEU A 583 -14.46 13.20 -12.42
C LEU A 583 -13.01 12.64 -12.41
N PRO A 584 -12.49 12.14 -13.55
CA PRO A 584 -11.09 11.66 -13.65
C PRO A 584 -10.07 12.70 -13.15
N ASP A 585 -8.80 12.33 -12.99
CA ASP A 585 -7.78 13.30 -12.53
C ASP A 585 -7.79 14.62 -13.34
N PRO A 586 -7.54 15.78 -12.69
CA PRO A 586 -7.38 17.04 -13.39
C PRO A 586 -6.20 16.96 -14.38
N PRO A 587 -6.21 17.72 -15.49
CA PRO A 587 -5.06 17.77 -16.40
C PRO A 587 -3.77 18.12 -15.64
N ALA A 588 -2.64 17.56 -16.06
CA ALA A 588 -1.34 17.85 -15.46
C ALA A 588 -1.09 19.37 -15.34
N GLY A 589 -0.73 19.84 -14.15
CA GLY A 589 -0.54 21.26 -13.82
C GLY A 589 -1.77 21.97 -13.23
N TYR A 590 -2.91 21.28 -13.12
CA TYR A 590 -4.09 21.77 -12.43
C TYR A 590 -4.35 20.95 -11.17
N SER A 591 -4.51 21.61 -10.02
CA SER A 591 -4.95 20.93 -8.78
C SER A 591 -6.48 20.72 -8.73
N TRP A 592 -7.20 21.22 -9.74
CA TRP A 592 -8.66 21.31 -9.81
C TRP A 592 -9.13 21.33 -11.27
N ARG A 593 -10.33 20.84 -11.58
CA ARG A 593 -10.89 20.79 -12.95
C ARG A 593 -11.41 22.12 -13.50
N GLY A 594 -10.76 23.23 -13.17
CA GLY A 594 -11.16 24.55 -13.60
C GLY A 594 -10.15 25.61 -13.21
N ALA A 595 -10.33 26.83 -13.70
CA ALA A 595 -9.43 27.93 -13.41
C ALA A 595 -9.50 28.33 -11.92
N MET A 596 -8.35 28.39 -11.26
CA MET A 596 -8.26 28.75 -9.84
C MET A 596 -8.80 30.14 -9.55
N TRP A 597 -8.50 31.13 -10.39
CA TRP A 597 -9.07 32.48 -10.26
C TRP A 597 -10.61 32.49 -10.30
N LEU A 598 -11.23 31.61 -11.10
CA LEU A 598 -12.68 31.55 -11.24
C LEU A 598 -13.30 30.93 -9.97
N ARG A 599 -12.72 29.85 -9.45
CA ARG A 599 -13.11 29.23 -8.19
C ARG A 599 -13.09 30.21 -7.03
N GLU A 600 -11.94 30.83 -6.80
CA GLU A 600 -11.72 31.71 -5.67
C GLU A 600 -12.49 33.03 -5.84
N GLY A 601 -12.54 33.56 -7.07
CA GLY A 601 -13.35 34.73 -7.42
C GLY A 601 -14.86 34.51 -7.21
N SER A 602 -15.38 33.33 -7.57
CA SER A 602 -16.80 32.98 -7.41
C SER A 602 -17.23 33.01 -5.96
N VAL A 603 -16.40 32.42 -5.12
CA VAL A 603 -16.59 32.37 -3.67
C VAL A 603 -16.54 33.78 -3.06
N ALA A 604 -15.52 34.57 -3.43
CA ALA A 604 -15.37 35.94 -2.94
C ALA A 604 -16.54 36.84 -3.39
N TYR A 605 -16.97 36.71 -4.65
CA TYR A 605 -18.09 37.46 -5.22
C TYR A 605 -19.42 37.13 -4.54
N ALA A 606 -19.76 35.84 -4.41
CA ALA A 606 -20.97 35.40 -3.71
C ALA A 606 -20.99 35.86 -2.25
N SER A 607 -19.86 35.79 -1.55
CA SER A 607 -19.70 36.29 -0.17
C SER A 607 -19.94 37.80 -0.08
N ALA A 608 -19.48 38.58 -1.07
CA ALA A 608 -19.70 40.02 -1.10
C ALA A 608 -21.17 40.39 -1.34
N LEU A 609 -21.83 39.69 -2.28
CA LEU A 609 -23.26 39.88 -2.54
C LEU A 609 -24.09 39.57 -1.29
N TYR A 610 -23.79 38.47 -0.59
CA TYR A 610 -24.47 38.13 0.66
C TYR A 610 -24.33 39.22 1.72
N ARG A 611 -23.11 39.73 1.95
CA ARG A 611 -22.86 40.81 2.93
C ARG A 611 -23.57 42.12 2.56
N ALA A 612 -23.73 42.38 1.27
CA ALA A 612 -24.48 43.53 0.79
C ALA A 612 -25.99 43.37 1.01
N GLU A 613 -26.53 42.18 0.73
CA GLU A 613 -27.95 41.85 0.91
C GLU A 613 -28.36 41.93 2.39
N THR A 614 -27.53 41.41 3.29
CA THR A 614 -27.79 41.44 4.74
C THR A 614 -27.47 42.77 5.41
N GLY A 615 -26.92 43.74 4.67
CA GLY A 615 -26.54 45.05 5.19
C GLY A 615 -25.30 45.04 6.08
N SER A 616 -24.59 43.92 6.18
CA SER A 616 -23.34 43.80 6.94
C SER A 616 -22.22 44.70 6.39
N LYS A 617 -22.14 44.85 5.06
CA LYS A 617 -21.21 45.77 4.39
C LYS A 617 -21.82 46.28 3.09
N GLU A 618 -21.55 47.54 2.74
CA GLU A 618 -21.98 48.09 1.45
C GLU A 618 -21.16 47.48 0.30
N LEU A 619 -21.81 46.98 -0.75
CA LEU A 619 -21.15 46.29 -1.88
C LEU A 619 -20.02 47.13 -2.49
N HIS A 620 -20.23 48.44 -2.66
CA HIS A 620 -19.21 49.33 -3.23
C HIS A 620 -17.93 49.37 -2.39
N ARG A 621 -18.01 49.26 -1.05
CA ARG A 621 -16.81 49.24 -0.19
C ARG A 621 -16.04 47.93 -0.32
N ILE A 622 -16.77 46.80 -0.42
CA ILE A 622 -16.13 45.49 -0.64
C ILE A 622 -15.43 45.51 -1.98
N ARG A 623 -16.13 45.95 -3.03
CA ARG A 623 -15.61 46.09 -4.38
C ARG A 623 -14.37 46.98 -4.44
N SER A 624 -14.38 48.15 -3.79
CA SER A 624 -13.21 49.04 -3.72
C SER A 624 -11.99 48.33 -3.13
N GLY A 625 -12.16 47.56 -2.04
CA GLY A 625 -11.05 46.78 -1.49
C GLY A 625 -10.50 45.71 -2.45
N GLN A 626 -11.36 45.08 -3.24
CA GLN A 626 -10.93 44.10 -4.26
C GLN A 626 -10.22 44.77 -5.44
N VAL A 627 -10.63 45.97 -5.84
CA VAL A 627 -9.90 46.82 -6.81
C VAL A 627 -8.51 47.14 -6.28
N ASP A 628 -8.39 47.57 -5.03
CA ASP A 628 -7.10 47.90 -4.42
C ASP A 628 -6.16 46.70 -4.35
N LEU A 629 -6.68 45.47 -4.17
CA LEU A 629 -5.90 44.23 -4.24
C LEU A 629 -5.50 43.89 -5.67
N ALA A 630 -6.43 43.98 -6.62
CA ALA A 630 -6.18 43.66 -8.03
C ALA A 630 -5.13 44.59 -8.68
N MET A 631 -5.03 45.84 -8.23
CA MET A 631 -4.02 46.80 -8.70
C MET A 631 -2.59 46.41 -8.30
N ARG A 632 -2.40 45.62 -7.25
CA ARG A 632 -1.07 45.27 -6.72
C ARG A 632 -0.39 44.13 -7.47
N THR A 633 -1.12 43.43 -8.33
CA THR A 633 -0.54 42.37 -9.17
C THR A 633 -0.45 42.84 -10.62
N ARG A 634 0.66 42.49 -11.28
CA ARG A 634 0.88 42.68 -12.73
C ARG A 634 0.62 41.43 -13.54
N GLN A 635 0.45 40.30 -12.85
CA GLN A 635 0.18 39.03 -13.51
C GLN A 635 -1.17 39.13 -14.25
N PRO A 636 -1.26 38.63 -15.50
CA PRO A 636 -2.53 38.54 -16.20
C PRO A 636 -3.43 37.49 -15.52
N LEU A 637 -4.75 37.64 -15.63
CA LEU A 637 -5.70 36.68 -15.07
C LEU A 637 -5.45 35.24 -15.56
N SER A 638 -5.03 35.10 -16.82
CA SER A 638 -4.75 33.80 -17.45
C SER A 638 -3.61 33.03 -16.77
N SER A 639 -2.61 33.70 -16.19
CA SER A 639 -1.55 33.00 -15.45
C SER A 639 -2.03 32.46 -14.11
N MET A 640 -3.17 32.94 -13.59
CA MET A 640 -3.78 32.48 -12.34
C MET A 640 -4.80 31.36 -12.54
N ALA A 641 -4.84 30.75 -13.73
CA ALA A 641 -5.71 29.61 -14.00
C ALA A 641 -5.25 28.35 -13.24
N THR A 642 -3.94 28.22 -12.94
CA THR A 642 -3.36 27.10 -12.20
C THR A 642 -3.18 27.43 -10.71
N LEU A 643 -2.93 26.41 -9.88
CA LEU A 643 -2.68 26.61 -8.45
C LEU A 643 -1.40 27.42 -8.20
N ASP A 644 -0.32 27.10 -8.91
CA ASP A 644 0.97 27.77 -8.72
C ASP A 644 0.84 29.26 -9.05
N GLY A 645 0.28 29.57 -10.23
CA GLY A 645 0.11 30.96 -10.64
C GLY A 645 -0.87 31.75 -9.77
N PHE A 646 -1.84 31.08 -9.14
CA PHE A 646 -2.72 31.72 -8.15
C PHE A 646 -2.03 31.92 -6.78
N SER A 647 -1.17 30.99 -6.38
CA SER A 647 -0.52 30.98 -5.05
C SER A 647 0.62 32.00 -4.94
N ASP A 648 1.30 32.31 -6.05
CA ASP A 648 2.42 33.26 -6.11
C ASP A 648 2.03 34.73 -5.80
N GLY A 649 0.74 35.02 -5.63
CA GLY A 649 0.22 36.36 -5.35
C GLY A 649 -1.09 36.35 -4.55
N PHE A 650 -1.22 35.44 -3.59
CA PHE A 650 -2.37 35.44 -2.66
C PHE A 650 -2.11 36.50 -1.57
N PRO A 651 -2.90 37.60 -1.43
CA PRO A 651 -4.32 37.84 -1.74
C PRO A 651 -4.69 38.61 -3.04
N GLU A 652 -3.73 39.15 -3.79
CA GLU A 652 -3.96 39.94 -5.00
C GLU A 652 -4.71 39.16 -6.09
N ALA A 653 -4.37 37.88 -6.26
CA ALA A 653 -5.03 36.96 -7.18
C ALA A 653 -6.52 36.78 -6.85
N GLN A 654 -6.88 36.80 -5.57
CA GLN A 654 -8.28 36.73 -5.14
C GLN A 654 -9.04 38.01 -5.54
N GLY A 655 -8.41 39.18 -5.40
CA GLY A 655 -9.00 40.45 -5.83
C GLY A 655 -9.20 40.53 -7.33
N LEU A 656 -8.23 40.07 -8.11
CA LEU A 656 -8.36 40.00 -9.56
C LEU A 656 -9.44 38.99 -9.99
N GLY A 657 -9.47 37.81 -9.37
CA GLY A 657 -10.51 36.79 -9.60
C GLY A 657 -11.92 37.28 -9.24
N PHE A 658 -12.06 38.04 -8.15
CA PHE A 658 -13.33 38.68 -7.78
C PHE A 658 -13.85 39.59 -8.89
N LEU A 659 -13.00 40.48 -9.43
CA LEU A 659 -13.41 41.41 -10.50
C LEU A 659 -13.73 40.68 -11.81
N ALA A 660 -13.00 39.61 -12.10
CA ALA A 660 -13.27 38.74 -13.23
C ALA A 660 -14.65 38.10 -13.15
N VAL A 661 -15.02 37.59 -11.97
CA VAL A 661 -16.34 37.01 -11.74
C VAL A 661 -17.44 38.06 -11.71
N GLU A 662 -17.21 39.24 -11.12
CA GLU A 662 -18.15 40.36 -11.21
C GLU A 662 -18.48 40.69 -12.68
N TRP A 663 -17.45 40.79 -13.52
CA TRP A 663 -17.62 41.07 -14.95
C TRP A 663 -18.41 39.96 -15.67
N LEU A 664 -18.15 38.69 -15.35
CA LEU A 664 -18.89 37.55 -15.91
C LEU A 664 -20.35 37.55 -15.45
N ALA A 665 -20.61 37.89 -14.19
CA ALA A 665 -21.96 38.02 -13.64
C ALA A 665 -22.76 39.11 -14.35
N ASP A 666 -22.14 40.27 -14.61
CA ASP A 666 -22.78 41.36 -15.35
C ASP A 666 -23.11 40.96 -16.81
N ARG A 667 -22.27 40.11 -17.42
CA ARG A 667 -22.45 39.64 -18.79
C ARG A 667 -23.50 38.54 -18.93
N ALA A 668 -23.37 37.48 -18.14
CA ALA A 668 -24.12 36.22 -18.31
C ALA A 668 -25.19 36.00 -17.23
N GLY A 669 -25.22 36.86 -16.20
CA GLY A 669 -26.07 36.72 -15.02
C GLY A 669 -25.36 36.04 -13.86
N GLU A 670 -25.76 36.37 -12.62
CA GLU A 670 -25.13 35.84 -11.40
C GLU A 670 -25.23 34.30 -11.29
N THR A 671 -26.32 33.69 -11.80
CA THR A 671 -26.50 32.23 -11.76
C THR A 671 -25.53 31.48 -12.68
N ALA A 672 -25.06 32.12 -13.76
CA ALA A 672 -24.14 31.51 -14.73
C ALA A 672 -22.81 31.10 -14.07
N ILE A 673 -22.40 31.79 -13.00
CA ILE A 673 -21.22 31.44 -12.19
C ILE A 673 -21.34 30.00 -11.67
N PHE A 674 -22.52 29.60 -11.19
CA PHE A 674 -22.74 28.26 -10.64
C PHE A 674 -23.17 27.25 -11.70
N ASP A 675 -23.76 27.69 -12.81
CA ASP A 675 -23.99 26.84 -13.97
C ASP A 675 -22.68 26.32 -14.58
N TYR A 676 -21.61 27.13 -14.58
CA TYR A 676 -20.27 26.67 -14.94
C TYR A 676 -19.86 25.40 -14.15
N TYR A 677 -19.99 25.41 -12.82
CA TYR A 677 -19.62 24.25 -12.00
C TYR A 677 -20.54 23.05 -12.23
N ARG A 678 -21.83 23.27 -12.54
CA ARG A 678 -22.76 22.18 -12.91
C ARG A 678 -22.43 21.54 -14.26
N LEU A 679 -21.90 22.32 -15.19
CA LEU A 679 -21.56 21.86 -16.53
C LEU A 679 -20.21 21.12 -16.54
N LEU A 680 -19.30 21.45 -15.62
CA LEU A 680 -17.96 20.86 -15.54
C LEU A 680 -17.94 19.32 -15.62
N PRO A 681 -18.80 18.57 -14.89
CA PRO A 681 -18.79 17.11 -14.97
C PRO A 681 -19.11 16.53 -16.35
N GLY A 682 -19.94 17.22 -17.14
CA GLY A 682 -20.36 16.77 -18.47
C GLY A 682 -19.52 17.31 -19.62
N SER A 683 -18.65 18.27 -19.37
CA SER A 683 -17.84 18.95 -20.39
C SER A 683 -16.54 18.21 -20.71
N LYS A 684 -16.02 18.40 -21.93
CA LYS A 684 -14.76 17.75 -22.35
C LYS A 684 -13.54 18.42 -21.74
N SER A 685 -13.65 19.72 -21.45
CA SER A 685 -12.67 20.53 -20.75
C SER A 685 -13.37 21.60 -19.93
N TRP A 686 -12.64 22.31 -19.09
CA TRP A 686 -13.21 23.39 -18.30
C TRP A 686 -13.49 24.63 -19.16
N GLU A 687 -12.73 24.82 -20.24
CA GLU A 687 -12.97 25.87 -21.24
C GLU A 687 -14.31 25.64 -21.96
N ASP A 688 -14.63 24.39 -22.31
CA ASP A 688 -15.95 24.04 -22.88
C ASP A 688 -17.09 24.36 -21.90
N ALA A 689 -16.93 24.03 -20.61
CA ALA A 689 -17.91 24.38 -19.57
C ALA A 689 -18.03 25.90 -19.39
N PHE A 690 -16.90 26.61 -19.48
CA PHE A 690 -16.83 28.06 -19.37
C PHE A 690 -17.59 28.72 -20.52
N GLU A 691 -17.32 28.33 -21.77
CA GLU A 691 -18.02 28.86 -22.94
C GLU A 691 -19.52 28.56 -22.88
N ALA A 692 -19.89 27.34 -22.47
CA ALA A 692 -21.29 26.96 -22.33
C ALA A 692 -22.03 27.79 -21.25
N ALA A 693 -21.37 28.10 -20.14
CA ALA A 693 -21.96 28.88 -19.04
C ALA A 693 -22.04 30.38 -19.36
N PHE A 694 -20.98 30.96 -19.92
CA PHE A 694 -20.82 32.41 -20.06
C PHE A 694 -21.05 32.94 -21.49
N GLY A 695 -21.18 32.05 -22.48
CA GLY A 695 -21.41 32.40 -23.88
C GLY A 695 -20.24 33.14 -24.53
N ILE A 696 -19.01 32.92 -24.06
CA ILE A 696 -17.77 33.49 -24.59
C ILE A 696 -16.63 32.49 -24.40
N ALA A 697 -15.77 32.34 -25.41
CA ALA A 697 -14.58 31.52 -25.29
C ALA A 697 -13.62 32.12 -24.25
N VAL A 698 -12.88 31.28 -23.52
CA VAL A 698 -12.06 31.77 -22.41
C VAL A 698 -10.93 32.70 -22.87
N ASP A 699 -10.36 32.47 -24.05
CA ASP A 699 -9.30 33.32 -24.62
C ASP A 699 -9.83 34.72 -24.95
N ASP A 700 -11.03 34.79 -25.56
CA ASP A 700 -11.71 36.06 -25.85
C ASP A 700 -12.07 36.79 -24.55
N PHE A 701 -12.52 36.03 -23.53
CA PHE A 701 -12.76 36.57 -22.20
C PHE A 701 -11.49 37.17 -21.58
N TYR A 702 -10.34 36.49 -21.66
CA TYR A 702 -9.09 37.02 -21.11
C TYR A 702 -8.69 38.35 -21.78
N GLU A 703 -8.82 38.45 -23.12
CA GLU A 703 -8.54 39.70 -23.83
C GLU A 703 -9.51 40.82 -23.40
N GLU A 704 -10.81 40.56 -23.40
CA GLU A 704 -11.84 41.53 -23.01
C GLU A 704 -11.69 41.97 -21.54
N PHE A 705 -11.36 41.02 -20.65
CA PHE A 705 -11.19 41.29 -19.22
C PHE A 705 -9.94 42.11 -18.95
N GLU A 706 -8.80 41.85 -19.59
CA GLU A 706 -7.61 42.68 -19.38
C GLU A 706 -7.82 44.12 -19.87
N ALA A 707 -8.57 44.31 -20.96
CA ALA A 707 -8.99 45.64 -21.39
C ALA A 707 -9.92 46.33 -20.36
N TYR A 708 -10.79 45.57 -19.70
CA TYR A 708 -11.63 46.07 -18.58
C TYR A 708 -10.79 46.42 -17.36
N ARG A 709 -9.89 45.53 -16.93
CA ARG A 709 -8.98 45.71 -15.81
C ARG A 709 -8.15 46.97 -15.97
N ALA A 710 -7.59 47.22 -17.15
CA ALA A 710 -6.82 48.44 -17.44
C ALA A 710 -7.60 49.75 -17.18
N ARG A 711 -8.95 49.72 -17.19
CA ARG A 711 -9.79 50.88 -16.88
C ARG A 711 -10.19 50.98 -15.40
N VAL A 712 -10.39 49.84 -14.74
CA VAL A 712 -11.01 49.78 -13.40
C VAL A 712 -10.00 49.56 -12.29
N ALA A 713 -8.95 48.79 -12.56
CA ALA A 713 -7.90 48.40 -11.62
C ALA A 713 -6.56 48.32 -12.38
N PRO A 714 -6.05 49.43 -12.94
CA PRO A 714 -4.78 49.41 -13.67
C PRO A 714 -3.65 48.92 -12.75
N PRO A 715 -2.79 47.98 -13.18
CA PRO A 715 -1.68 47.52 -12.37
C PRO A 715 -0.79 48.69 -11.95
N ASP A 716 -0.36 48.69 -10.68
CA ASP A 716 0.53 49.72 -10.16
C ASP A 716 1.93 49.59 -10.80
N GLU A 717 2.36 50.68 -11.47
CA GLU A 717 3.67 50.78 -12.13
C GLU A 717 4.85 50.70 -11.15
N ASP A 718 4.59 50.76 -9.84
CA ASP A 718 5.60 50.64 -8.78
C ASP A 718 5.54 49.32 -7.97
N ALA A 719 4.56 48.44 -8.20
CA ALA A 719 4.35 47.21 -7.41
C ALA A 719 5.54 46.23 -7.33
N ASP A 720 6.45 46.19 -8.31
CA ASP A 720 7.61 45.27 -8.31
C ASP A 720 8.83 45.83 -7.54
N SER A 721 8.73 47.00 -6.92
CA SER A 721 9.87 47.70 -6.29
C SER A 721 10.01 47.49 -4.78
N SER A 722 9.13 46.69 -4.16
CA SER A 722 9.08 46.37 -2.73
C SER A 722 9.18 44.87 -2.49
#